data_AF-A0A813MWX1-F1
#
_entry.id   AF-A0A813MWX1-F1
#
_cell.length_a   1.000
_cell.length_b   1.000
_cell.length_c   1.000
_cell.angle_alpha   90.00
_cell.angle_beta   90.00
_cell.angle_gamma   90.00
#
_symmetry.space_group_name_H-M   'P 1'
#
loop_
_entity.id
_entity.type
_entity.pdbx_description
1 polymer ?
#
loop_
_entity_poly.entity_id
_entity_poly.type
_entity_poly.pdbx_seq_one_letter_code
_entity_poly.pdbx_strand_id
1 'polypeptide(L)'
;MNKRFEKCTMYIGSHGTHVGAISAAYFGDSCEENGIAPGAQLLSISIGDHRLSTMETVPSLVRAIKYCIDYKVDIINLSYGEDCQIPNSGRVQELFNEAVEKHGIIFVSSAGNNGPALSTTGAPGATCTNLIGVGAYVTPEMQLAEYALRESTGCTTSFTWSSRGPCSDGWLGVCISAPGAAITSVPQFCLSQRQLMNGTSMASPNAAGCVALLVSALKQEEIEYNPSLIRRALMNTAQKIEDEFSVGAGLLQIHKALDYIRSLAKPSLISKIQLDITGGQGRGVYLRDFDQVQTSSGDIRLTVKTKYLSKKPNQLVTYDDQEVKIKFACRLSFICDPPVSYVQHAKFLDLSYADRTFDIRIDPSHLKEDEVHFTELQAFDTNQINAGPLARFPITIIKPISVNSQTNSLEFNSQTFKPSQIRRHFLQVPTGSNIAVFKITNHSCDISSLMNLHFIQLESGRSFRSNEFEKIIRLSPNAIFQCYFNVQDKRTLELCLARWWSSLSIMDTSYSIKFHSILISPSISLHLRSSQSYERFVLENRLINTYENINGLPTINWKFLVQTLRPNKDESKIQILSKRDCLTDQRQIYQLLLVFNFTLLKASEIQIKCPYLHELLYDNEYEGALWMCFDTNKQYLGSGDVMKDYSLKLEKGDFIIRMNIRHDKYDLLERLLKDNGGTGLSLHIEHKVSGLPAPDFYYSLDGLHTQKKKIQASTIKLQWGQPLPIFMTTVPEDKLPKVINSIAGTFLRGTMTFPKNEKMKKLEMNTIYQYFTEPSSTSSSSSKKSSSTSVTGSSKKQVSSPVITTTTEEGTTNNSSQKDQQYQEALRDLKISWIPKLTDDQGKLYEELISEQQDLNNHVPLHLARLQQLENQLKQLTNEKKDEKINEIIKFIQDKLLTLFDEDLILKFFGQKNSSSTDKENQLIKTDMEKRRNWFIDIYISLGILLCDLSNINDETSTYLLNIFKILQKHIDINDGKLSNLHYKYNLMKKSYGRVWKILLKQIEEKSSSQQQEYDNKLLQLYQAMNMKYLIAYQERLIIAKYPSTYLLF
;
A
#
# COMPACT_ATOMS: atom_id res chain seq x y z
N MET A 1 18.06 -40.79 23.43
CA MET A 1 16.98 -40.06 22.70
C MET A 1 17.04 -38.59 23.11
N ASN A 2 17.77 -37.76 22.37
CA ASN A 2 17.79 -36.31 22.60
C ASN A 2 16.47 -35.73 22.07
N LYS A 3 15.69 -35.05 22.92
CA LYS A 3 14.50 -34.31 22.49
C LYS A 3 14.91 -33.31 21.40
N ARG A 4 14.44 -33.49 20.15
CA ARG A 4 14.62 -32.48 19.10
C ARG A 4 13.95 -31.19 19.54
N PHE A 5 14.71 -30.10 19.49
CA PHE A 5 14.20 -28.79 19.84
C PHE A 5 13.56 -28.17 18.58
N GLU A 6 12.24 -28.16 18.54
CA GLU A 6 11.45 -27.36 17.61
C GLU A 6 10.76 -26.25 18.40
N LYS A 7 11.10 -25.00 18.09
CA LYS A 7 10.42 -23.84 18.67
C LYS A 7 9.76 -23.06 17.55
N CYS A 8 8.43 -23.00 17.62
CA CYS A 8 7.59 -22.32 16.65
C CYS A 8 6.93 -21.10 17.29
N THR A 9 6.91 -19.98 16.56
CA THR A 9 6.38 -18.70 17.07
C THR A 9 4.91 -18.45 16.73
N MET A 10 4.32 -19.08 15.68
CA MET A 10 2.86 -19.20 15.41
C MET A 10 2.60 -20.00 14.11
N TYR A 11 1.31 -20.19 13.73
CA TYR A 11 0.80 -20.93 12.55
C TYR A 11 1.72 -20.91 11.31
N ILE A 12 2.28 -22.07 10.94
CA ILE A 12 3.21 -22.20 9.81
C ILE A 12 2.40 -22.31 8.51
N GLY A 13 2.60 -21.37 7.59
CA GLY A 13 2.02 -21.45 6.25
C GLY A 13 2.55 -22.66 5.46
N SER A 14 1.83 -23.06 4.41
CA SER A 14 2.23 -24.19 3.55
C SER A 14 3.63 -24.02 2.96
N HIS A 15 3.93 -22.80 2.49
CA HIS A 15 5.23 -22.44 1.95
C HIS A 15 6.38 -22.59 2.98
N GLY A 16 6.22 -22.04 4.19
CA GLY A 16 7.27 -22.10 5.22
C GLY A 16 7.57 -23.53 5.69
N THR A 17 6.55 -24.38 5.72
CA THR A 17 6.72 -25.81 6.06
C THR A 17 7.48 -26.54 4.95
N HIS A 18 7.12 -26.32 3.69
CA HIS A 18 7.81 -26.92 2.54
C HIS A 18 9.30 -26.51 2.50
N VAL A 19 9.59 -25.23 2.72
CA VAL A 19 10.96 -24.68 2.83
C VAL A 19 11.75 -25.33 3.98
N GLY A 20 11.14 -25.45 5.17
CA GLY A 20 11.79 -26.13 6.30
C GLY A 20 12.05 -27.61 6.04
N ALA A 21 11.12 -28.27 5.34
CA ALA A 21 11.22 -29.68 5.01
C ALA A 21 12.36 -29.97 4.01
N ILE A 22 12.53 -29.14 2.97
CA ILE A 22 13.69 -29.23 2.05
C ILE A 22 15.01 -29.16 2.83
N SER A 23 15.08 -28.25 3.81
CA SER A 23 16.33 -28.02 4.55
C SER A 23 16.66 -29.18 5.49
N ALA A 24 15.69 -29.67 6.28
CA ALA A 24 15.99 -30.51 7.44
C ALA A 24 14.89 -31.51 7.86
N ALA A 25 13.92 -31.86 7.00
CA ALA A 25 12.95 -32.90 7.34
C ALA A 25 13.63 -34.24 7.68
N TYR A 26 13.01 -35.02 8.57
CA TYR A 26 13.50 -36.34 8.94
C TYR A 26 12.37 -37.36 9.08
N PHE A 27 12.52 -38.45 8.34
CA PHE A 27 11.55 -39.55 8.24
C PHE A 27 12.11 -40.89 8.73
N GLY A 28 13.16 -40.88 9.56
CA GLY A 28 13.69 -42.11 10.16
C GLY A 28 14.26 -43.05 9.10
N ASP A 29 13.60 -44.19 8.94
CA ASP A 29 14.00 -45.26 8.01
C ASP A 29 13.77 -44.88 6.53
N SER A 30 12.87 -43.94 6.24
CA SER A 30 12.62 -43.42 4.88
C SER A 30 13.59 -42.29 4.53
N CYS A 31 14.87 -42.65 4.40
CA CYS A 31 15.96 -41.70 4.22
C CYS A 31 15.85 -40.84 2.94
N GLU A 32 15.19 -41.37 1.91
CA GLU A 32 14.88 -40.72 0.63
C GLU A 32 13.88 -39.55 0.75
N GLU A 33 13.17 -39.46 1.87
CA GLU A 33 12.20 -38.39 2.14
C GLU A 33 12.78 -37.27 3.01
N ASN A 34 14.00 -37.46 3.52
CA ASN A 34 14.66 -36.48 4.36
C ASN A 34 14.95 -35.19 3.59
N GLY A 35 14.98 -34.08 4.33
CA GLY A 35 15.62 -32.87 3.85
C GLY A 35 17.13 -33.07 3.72
N ILE A 36 17.83 -32.06 3.21
CA ILE A 36 19.27 -32.14 2.96
C ILE A 36 20.08 -32.37 4.25
N ALA A 37 19.71 -31.69 5.35
CA ALA A 37 20.39 -31.76 6.64
C ALA A 37 19.45 -32.22 7.76
N PRO A 38 19.05 -33.50 7.81
CA PRO A 38 18.06 -34.00 8.79
C PRO A 38 18.54 -33.94 10.26
N GLY A 39 19.84 -33.74 10.48
CA GLY A 39 20.43 -33.53 11.81
C GLY A 39 20.32 -32.09 12.32
N ALA A 40 19.96 -31.13 11.46
CA ALA A 40 19.82 -29.73 11.85
C ALA A 40 18.56 -29.49 12.70
N GLN A 41 18.61 -28.47 13.55
CA GLN A 41 17.45 -28.00 14.34
C GLN A 41 16.80 -26.82 13.62
N LEU A 42 15.46 -26.77 13.63
CA LEU A 42 14.69 -25.71 12.97
C LEU A 42 14.14 -24.70 13.97
N LEU A 43 14.36 -23.41 13.67
CA LEU A 43 13.73 -22.28 14.33
C LEU A 43 12.77 -21.60 13.35
N SER A 44 11.46 -21.78 13.54
CA SER A 44 10.45 -21.19 12.65
C SER A 44 10.03 -19.80 13.13
N ILE A 45 10.26 -18.79 12.29
CA ILE A 45 9.95 -17.39 12.56
C ILE A 45 9.06 -16.87 11.44
N SER A 46 7.80 -16.54 11.77
CA SER A 46 6.93 -15.87 10.82
C SER A 46 7.28 -14.39 10.73
N ILE A 47 7.60 -13.94 9.52
CA ILE A 47 7.85 -12.52 9.22
C ILE A 47 6.66 -11.87 8.50
N GLY A 48 5.76 -12.68 7.96
CA GLY A 48 4.57 -12.22 7.25
C GLY A 48 3.48 -11.74 8.21
N ASP A 49 2.92 -10.57 7.93
CA ASP A 49 1.84 -9.99 8.71
C ASP A 49 0.49 -10.38 8.09
N HIS A 50 -0.34 -11.13 8.82
CA HIS A 50 -1.66 -11.57 8.36
C HIS A 50 -2.61 -10.40 8.07
N ARG A 51 -2.39 -9.24 8.69
CA ARG A 51 -3.17 -8.03 8.42
C ARG A 51 -2.89 -7.49 7.00
N LEU A 52 -1.77 -7.90 6.40
CA LEU A 52 -1.27 -7.50 5.08
C LEU A 52 -1.23 -8.67 4.09
N SER A 53 -2.13 -9.65 4.22
CA SER A 53 -2.13 -10.86 3.37
C SER A 53 -0.79 -11.60 3.41
N THR A 54 -0.17 -11.67 4.60
CA THR A 54 1.14 -12.30 4.88
C THR A 54 2.36 -11.58 4.30
N MET A 55 2.26 -10.36 3.78
CA MET A 55 3.44 -9.58 3.38
C MET A 55 4.42 -9.39 4.55
N GLU A 56 5.72 -9.46 4.28
CA GLU A 56 6.73 -9.16 5.29
C GLU A 56 6.68 -7.68 5.68
N THR A 57 7.11 -7.40 6.91
CA THR A 57 7.25 -6.03 7.38
C THR A 57 8.64 -5.85 7.95
N VAL A 58 9.20 -4.65 7.80
CA VAL A 58 10.46 -4.29 8.45
C VAL A 58 10.45 -4.58 9.97
N PRO A 59 9.40 -4.21 10.73
CA PRO A 59 9.22 -4.62 12.13
C PRO A 59 9.46 -6.11 12.41
N SER A 60 8.92 -6.97 11.56
CA SER A 60 9.03 -8.42 11.70
C SER A 60 10.43 -8.91 11.37
N LEU A 61 11.06 -8.37 10.33
CA LEU A 61 12.45 -8.69 9.96
C LEU A 61 13.44 -8.32 11.08
N VAL A 62 13.33 -7.11 11.63
CA VAL A 62 14.19 -6.66 12.75
C VAL A 62 14.04 -7.57 13.97
N ARG A 63 12.80 -7.92 14.34
CA ARG A 63 12.53 -8.85 15.45
C ARG A 63 13.06 -10.25 15.16
N ALA A 64 12.93 -10.73 13.92
CA ALA A 64 13.42 -12.03 13.50
C ALA A 64 14.95 -12.13 13.60
N ILE A 65 15.67 -11.13 13.10
CA ILE A 65 17.15 -11.05 13.19
C ILE A 65 17.58 -11.09 14.65
N LYS A 66 16.97 -10.25 15.50
CA LYS A 66 17.26 -10.22 16.93
C LYS A 66 17.04 -11.60 17.57
N TYR A 67 15.93 -12.26 17.25
CA TYR A 67 15.60 -13.57 17.77
C TYR A 67 16.62 -14.63 17.30
N CYS A 68 17.06 -14.62 16.04
CA CYS A 68 18.11 -15.51 15.55
C CYS A 68 19.44 -15.31 16.29
N ILE A 69 19.80 -14.06 16.59
CA ILE A 69 21.01 -13.74 17.35
C ILE A 69 20.91 -14.27 18.80
N ASP A 70 19.78 -14.05 19.47
CA ASP A 70 19.56 -14.52 20.85
C ASP A 70 19.69 -16.05 20.96
N TYR A 71 19.21 -16.78 19.94
CA TYR A 71 19.29 -18.24 19.88
C TYR A 71 20.60 -18.77 19.29
N LYS A 72 21.52 -17.88 18.89
CA LYS A 72 22.81 -18.24 18.27
C LYS A 72 22.64 -19.15 17.05
N VAL A 73 21.69 -18.82 16.19
CA VAL A 73 21.44 -19.55 14.94
C VAL A 73 22.66 -19.47 14.04
N ASP A 74 23.10 -20.61 13.49
CA ASP A 74 24.23 -20.66 12.55
C ASP A 74 23.85 -20.15 11.15
N ILE A 75 22.66 -20.53 10.67
CA ILE A 75 22.21 -20.33 9.29
C ILE A 75 20.78 -19.81 9.28
N ILE A 76 20.53 -18.74 8.53
CA ILE A 76 19.18 -18.26 8.22
C ILE A 76 18.89 -18.57 6.75
N ASN A 77 17.75 -19.20 6.50
CA ASN A 77 17.15 -19.25 5.16
C ASN A 77 16.03 -18.22 5.06
N LEU A 78 16.11 -17.32 4.08
CA LEU A 78 15.08 -16.33 3.79
C LEU A 78 14.58 -16.48 2.35
N SER A 79 13.56 -17.33 2.18
CA SER A 79 12.78 -17.50 0.95
C SER A 79 11.62 -16.49 0.90
N TYR A 80 11.94 -15.20 1.00
CA TYR A 80 10.99 -14.08 1.04
C TYR A 80 11.68 -12.84 0.48
N GLY A 81 10.93 -11.93 -0.15
CA GLY A 81 11.52 -10.74 -0.74
C GLY A 81 10.60 -10.00 -1.71
N GLU A 82 10.96 -8.75 -1.96
CA GLU A 82 10.28 -7.82 -2.87
C GLU A 82 11.34 -7.06 -3.70
N ASP A 83 10.94 -6.21 -4.63
CA ASP A 83 11.86 -5.29 -5.30
C ASP A 83 12.30 -4.13 -4.38
N CYS A 84 13.40 -3.46 -4.77
CA CYS A 84 13.89 -2.26 -4.08
C CYS A 84 14.32 -1.22 -5.11
N GLN A 85 14.31 0.05 -4.73
CA GLN A 85 14.76 1.16 -5.57
C GLN A 85 16.27 1.32 -5.51
N ILE A 86 16.86 1.18 -4.31
CA ILE A 86 18.29 1.35 -4.07
C ILE A 86 18.88 0.08 -3.46
N PRO A 87 19.61 -0.73 -4.24
CA PRO A 87 20.29 -1.92 -3.72
C PRO A 87 21.28 -1.57 -2.60
N ASN A 88 21.43 -2.49 -1.63
CA ASN A 88 22.39 -2.36 -0.53
C ASN A 88 22.23 -1.08 0.33
N SER A 89 21.02 -0.52 0.38
CA SER A 89 20.65 0.63 1.21
C SER A 89 19.53 0.26 2.18
N GLY A 90 19.29 1.10 3.19
CA GLY A 90 18.20 0.98 4.15
C GLY A 90 18.56 0.31 5.46
N ARG A 91 17.70 0.54 6.46
CA ARG A 91 17.94 0.17 7.85
C ARG A 91 17.96 -1.33 8.10
N VAL A 92 17.06 -2.07 7.45
CA VAL A 92 17.05 -3.54 7.55
C VAL A 92 18.33 -4.13 7.00
N GLN A 93 18.85 -3.54 5.93
CA GLN A 93 20.07 -4.00 5.30
C GLN A 93 21.30 -3.80 6.19
N GLU A 94 21.36 -2.69 6.95
CA GLU A 94 22.39 -2.51 7.98
C GLU A 94 22.34 -3.64 9.03
N LEU A 95 21.14 -4.01 9.50
CA LEU A 95 20.95 -5.04 10.51
C LEU A 95 21.27 -6.45 9.97
N PHE A 96 21.00 -6.73 8.70
CA PHE A 96 21.46 -7.95 8.05
C PHE A 96 22.98 -8.02 8.00
N ASN A 97 23.64 -6.93 7.58
CA ASN A 97 25.10 -6.89 7.57
C ASN A 97 25.66 -7.04 8.99
N GLU A 98 25.05 -6.42 10.00
CA GLU A 98 25.44 -6.57 11.41
C GLU A 98 25.32 -8.02 11.89
N ALA A 99 24.23 -8.72 11.54
CA ALA A 99 24.03 -10.13 11.88
C ALA A 99 25.11 -11.03 11.25
N VAL A 100 25.51 -10.77 10.01
CA VAL A 100 26.56 -11.54 9.33
C VAL A 100 27.95 -11.19 9.89
N GLU A 101 28.29 -9.91 9.95
CA GLU A 101 29.65 -9.43 10.27
C GLU A 101 29.99 -9.55 11.76
N LYS A 102 29.04 -9.29 12.67
CA LYS A 102 29.29 -9.31 14.13
C LYS A 102 28.88 -10.60 14.81
N HIS A 103 27.87 -11.30 14.29
CA HIS A 103 27.33 -12.52 14.91
C HIS A 103 27.69 -13.79 14.15
N GLY A 104 28.35 -13.69 12.98
CA GLY A 104 28.82 -14.85 12.22
C GLY A 104 27.70 -15.70 11.61
N ILE A 105 26.49 -15.14 11.49
CA ILE A 105 25.33 -15.86 10.95
C ILE A 105 25.47 -15.95 9.44
N ILE A 106 25.33 -17.16 8.88
CA ILE A 106 25.34 -17.37 7.44
C ILE A 106 23.93 -17.15 6.90
N PHE A 107 23.77 -16.20 6.01
CA PHE A 107 22.47 -15.79 5.51
C PHE A 107 22.28 -16.24 4.05
N VAL A 108 21.37 -17.19 3.84
CA VAL A 108 21.04 -17.77 2.52
C VAL A 108 19.66 -17.28 2.12
N SER A 109 19.53 -16.71 0.94
CA SER A 109 18.27 -16.10 0.50
C SER A 109 18.06 -16.27 -1.00
N SER A 110 16.79 -16.40 -1.39
CA SER A 110 16.37 -16.53 -2.79
C SER A 110 16.71 -15.28 -3.61
N ALA A 111 17.19 -15.44 -4.84
CA ALA A 111 17.50 -14.33 -5.74
C ALA A 111 16.26 -13.58 -6.29
N GLY A 112 15.09 -14.23 -6.26
CA GLY A 112 13.82 -13.71 -6.77
C GLY A 112 13.27 -14.51 -7.97
N ASN A 113 12.00 -14.27 -8.29
CA ASN A 113 11.28 -14.97 -9.36
C ASN A 113 10.72 -13.99 -10.43
N ASN A 114 11.38 -12.84 -10.62
CA ASN A 114 10.96 -11.78 -11.54
C ASN A 114 11.73 -11.80 -12.86
N GLY A 115 12.40 -12.90 -13.21
CA GLY A 115 12.99 -13.05 -14.54
C GLY A 115 11.90 -13.16 -15.63
N PRO A 116 12.25 -13.24 -16.92
CA PRO A 116 13.58 -13.48 -17.46
C PRO A 116 14.43 -12.23 -17.65
N ALA A 117 13.90 -11.00 -17.66
CA ALA A 117 14.70 -9.80 -17.95
C ALA A 117 15.92 -9.63 -16.99
N LEU A 118 16.98 -8.97 -17.45
CA LEU A 118 18.11 -8.62 -16.57
C LEU A 118 17.70 -7.54 -15.57
N SER A 119 18.46 -7.41 -14.49
CA SER A 119 18.21 -6.44 -13.41
C SER A 119 16.90 -6.65 -12.67
N THR A 120 16.48 -7.90 -12.53
CA THR A 120 15.23 -8.33 -11.89
C THR A 120 15.45 -8.98 -10.51
N THR A 121 16.68 -8.95 -10.01
CA THR A 121 17.06 -9.41 -8.67
C THR A 121 16.30 -8.66 -7.58
N GLY A 122 15.70 -9.40 -6.65
CA GLY A 122 14.95 -8.83 -5.53
C GLY A 122 15.77 -8.67 -4.25
N ALA A 123 15.28 -7.83 -3.35
CA ALA A 123 15.77 -7.68 -2.00
C ALA A 123 15.14 -8.72 -1.06
N PRO A 124 15.87 -9.21 -0.04
CA PRO A 124 17.25 -8.85 0.28
C PRO A 124 18.28 -9.78 -0.38
N GLY A 125 17.87 -10.95 -0.88
CA GLY A 125 18.82 -12.04 -1.20
C GLY A 125 19.87 -11.70 -2.24
N ALA A 126 19.49 -10.99 -3.31
CA ALA A 126 20.41 -10.62 -4.39
C ALA A 126 20.84 -9.15 -4.35
N THR A 127 20.24 -8.30 -3.53
CA THR A 127 20.60 -6.88 -3.46
C THR A 127 21.54 -6.57 -2.30
N CYS A 128 21.69 -7.49 -1.34
CA CYS A 128 22.49 -7.29 -0.13
C CYS A 128 23.89 -7.92 -0.24
N THR A 129 24.93 -7.14 0.10
CA THR A 129 26.32 -7.57 -0.15
C THR A 129 26.72 -8.83 0.61
N ASN A 130 26.35 -8.96 1.88
CA ASN A 130 26.80 -10.06 2.74
C ASN A 130 25.89 -11.30 2.72
N LEU A 131 24.83 -11.30 1.90
CA LEU A 131 23.91 -12.42 1.76
C LEU A 131 24.35 -13.35 0.61
N ILE A 132 24.06 -14.64 0.76
CA ILE A 132 24.24 -15.64 -0.29
C ILE A 132 22.93 -15.71 -1.08
N GLY A 133 22.89 -14.97 -2.19
CA GLY A 133 21.78 -15.01 -3.15
C GLY A 133 21.79 -16.29 -3.98
N VAL A 134 20.67 -17.01 -3.99
CA VAL A 134 20.54 -18.33 -4.64
C VAL A 134 19.60 -18.29 -5.83
N GLY A 135 20.13 -18.62 -7.01
CA GLY A 135 19.38 -18.82 -8.25
C GLY A 135 18.76 -20.22 -8.35
N ALA A 136 17.70 -20.37 -9.14
CA ALA A 136 16.94 -21.62 -9.25
C ALA A 136 17.18 -22.31 -10.58
N TYR A 137 17.65 -23.56 -10.52
CA TYR A 137 17.84 -24.40 -11.70
C TYR A 137 16.99 -25.67 -11.64
N VAL A 138 16.84 -26.32 -12.79
CA VAL A 138 16.14 -27.60 -12.95
C VAL A 138 17.02 -28.60 -13.71
N THR A 139 17.30 -29.76 -13.09
CA THR A 139 18.07 -30.84 -13.76
C THR A 139 17.22 -31.59 -14.78
N PRO A 140 17.83 -32.31 -15.74
CA PRO A 140 17.16 -33.28 -16.59
C PRO A 140 16.28 -34.29 -15.84
N GLU A 141 16.76 -34.78 -14.70
CA GLU A 141 16.07 -35.77 -13.87
C GLU A 141 14.85 -35.15 -13.17
N MET A 142 14.98 -33.92 -12.65
CA MET A 142 13.86 -33.18 -12.06
C MET A 142 12.76 -32.90 -13.09
N GLN A 143 13.14 -32.57 -14.33
CA GLN A 143 12.19 -32.37 -15.43
C GLN A 143 11.30 -33.59 -15.65
N LEU A 144 11.88 -34.79 -15.62
CA LEU A 144 11.15 -36.04 -15.81
C LEU A 144 10.36 -36.44 -14.56
N ALA A 145 11.01 -36.47 -13.40
CA ALA A 145 10.44 -37.03 -12.18
C ALA A 145 9.42 -36.10 -11.51
N GLU A 146 9.73 -34.81 -11.40
CA GLU A 146 8.88 -33.87 -10.65
C GLU A 146 7.79 -33.25 -11.51
N TYR A 147 8.05 -33.07 -12.82
CA TYR A 147 7.13 -32.39 -13.72
C TYR A 147 6.49 -33.30 -14.76
N ALA A 148 6.75 -34.60 -14.70
CA ALA A 148 6.20 -35.60 -15.62
C ALA A 148 6.38 -35.19 -17.10
N LEU A 149 7.50 -34.54 -17.43
CA LEU A 149 7.80 -34.21 -18.82
C LEU A 149 8.04 -35.51 -19.59
N ARG A 150 7.50 -35.57 -20.82
CA ARG A 150 7.67 -36.75 -21.70
C ARG A 150 9.13 -37.00 -22.03
N GLU A 151 9.90 -35.93 -22.17
CA GLU A 151 11.32 -35.95 -22.48
C GLU A 151 12.01 -34.83 -21.71
N SER A 152 13.27 -35.05 -21.34
CA SER A 152 14.11 -34.01 -20.78
C SER A 152 14.66 -33.13 -21.89
N THR A 153 14.92 -31.86 -21.57
CA THR A 153 15.71 -30.95 -22.41
C THR A 153 17.16 -31.40 -22.59
N GLY A 154 17.62 -32.41 -21.82
CA GLY A 154 18.96 -33.00 -21.94
C GLY A 154 20.07 -32.17 -21.29
N CYS A 155 19.74 -30.99 -20.76
CA CYS A 155 20.67 -30.13 -20.06
C CYS A 155 20.08 -29.56 -18.76
N THR A 156 20.98 -29.23 -17.85
CA THR A 156 20.63 -28.48 -16.63
C THR A 156 20.41 -27.03 -17.02
N THR A 157 19.23 -26.48 -16.74
CA THR A 157 18.85 -25.12 -17.15
C THR A 157 18.31 -24.33 -15.97
N SER A 158 18.43 -23.00 -16.02
CA SER A 158 17.75 -22.13 -15.07
C SER A 158 16.24 -22.13 -15.34
N PHE A 159 15.42 -21.99 -14.29
CA PHE A 159 14.03 -21.58 -14.52
C PHE A 159 14.01 -20.24 -15.25
N THR A 160 13.12 -20.11 -16.24
CA THR A 160 13.09 -18.92 -17.10
C THR A 160 12.71 -17.67 -16.33
N TRP A 161 11.86 -17.78 -15.30
CA TRP A 161 11.49 -16.68 -14.41
C TRP A 161 12.44 -16.49 -13.20
N SER A 162 13.52 -17.27 -13.06
CA SER A 162 14.53 -16.97 -12.03
C SER A 162 15.06 -15.55 -12.27
N SER A 163 15.07 -14.72 -11.23
CA SER A 163 15.59 -13.34 -11.33
C SER A 163 17.05 -13.35 -11.76
N ARG A 164 17.43 -12.32 -12.53
CA ARG A 164 18.77 -12.21 -13.11
C ARG A 164 19.42 -10.88 -12.76
N GLY A 165 20.71 -10.95 -12.43
CA GLY A 165 21.55 -9.76 -12.31
C GLY A 165 21.79 -9.06 -13.66
N PRO A 166 22.62 -8.02 -13.69
CA PRO A 166 23.14 -7.32 -12.52
C PRO A 166 22.07 -6.41 -11.89
N CYS A 167 22.19 -6.10 -10.61
CA CYS A 167 21.47 -5.03 -9.94
C CYS A 167 21.77 -3.66 -10.59
N SER A 168 20.97 -2.64 -10.28
CA SER A 168 21.15 -1.28 -10.83
C SER A 168 22.49 -0.63 -10.45
N ASP A 169 23.13 -1.07 -9.37
CA ASP A 169 24.46 -0.63 -8.93
C ASP A 169 25.61 -1.51 -9.47
N GLY A 170 25.33 -2.37 -10.45
CA GLY A 170 26.27 -3.25 -11.14
C GLY A 170 26.63 -4.53 -10.40
N TRP A 171 26.12 -4.74 -9.18
CA TRP A 171 26.32 -5.99 -8.46
C TRP A 171 25.67 -7.18 -9.18
N LEU A 172 26.31 -8.34 -9.25
CA LEU A 172 25.70 -9.52 -9.90
C LEU A 172 24.48 -10.05 -9.12
N GLY A 173 24.51 -9.94 -7.79
CA GLY A 173 23.44 -10.36 -6.89
C GLY A 173 23.40 -11.85 -6.62
N VAL A 174 23.28 -12.66 -7.66
CA VAL A 174 23.28 -14.11 -7.55
C VAL A 174 24.69 -14.61 -7.27
N CYS A 175 24.86 -15.36 -6.18
CA CYS A 175 26.16 -15.91 -5.79
C CYS A 175 26.37 -17.32 -6.35
N ILE A 176 25.35 -18.17 -6.20
CA ILE A 176 25.34 -19.59 -6.57
C ILE A 176 23.93 -20.02 -7.01
N SER A 177 23.79 -21.21 -7.57
CA SER A 177 22.50 -21.85 -7.83
C SER A 177 22.32 -23.18 -7.11
N ALA A 178 21.06 -23.55 -6.89
CA ALA A 178 20.63 -24.79 -6.24
C ALA A 178 19.32 -25.33 -6.88
N PRO A 179 18.98 -26.62 -6.67
CA PRO A 179 17.77 -27.21 -7.24
C PRO A 179 16.54 -26.41 -6.84
N GLY A 180 15.81 -25.91 -7.84
CA GLY A 180 14.72 -24.96 -7.64
C GLY A 180 13.33 -25.58 -7.52
N ALA A 181 13.21 -26.90 -7.41
CA ALA A 181 11.94 -27.59 -7.23
C ALA A 181 12.12 -28.78 -6.28
N ALA A 182 11.05 -29.13 -5.57
CA ALA A 182 11.01 -30.27 -4.66
C ALA A 182 9.57 -30.73 -4.41
N ILE A 183 9.40 -32.05 -4.26
CA ILE A 183 8.20 -32.67 -3.71
C ILE A 183 8.45 -33.03 -2.24
N THR A 184 7.91 -32.24 -1.31
CA THR A 184 8.10 -32.49 0.12
C THR A 184 6.89 -32.09 0.96
N SER A 185 6.99 -32.27 2.27
CA SER A 185 5.89 -32.14 3.21
C SER A 185 5.30 -30.73 3.31
N VAL A 186 3.98 -30.72 3.52
CA VAL A 186 3.18 -29.52 3.78
C VAL A 186 2.32 -29.75 5.02
N PRO A 187 1.74 -28.69 5.62
CA PRO A 187 0.86 -28.84 6.78
C PRO A 187 -0.38 -29.67 6.48
N GLN A 188 -0.91 -30.33 7.52
CA GLN A 188 -2.10 -31.18 7.40
C GLN A 188 -3.34 -30.41 6.90
N PHE A 189 -3.45 -29.12 7.17
CA PHE A 189 -4.57 -28.30 6.69
C PHE A 189 -4.58 -28.13 5.15
N CYS A 190 -3.48 -28.45 4.46
CA CYS A 190 -3.44 -28.50 3.00
C CYS A 190 -4.15 -29.73 2.43
N LEU A 191 -4.61 -30.66 3.28
CA LEU A 191 -5.22 -31.93 2.88
C LEU A 191 -4.32 -32.76 1.93
N SER A 192 -3.00 -32.58 2.03
CA SER A 192 -1.99 -33.32 1.30
C SER A 192 -0.81 -33.64 2.21
N GLN A 193 -0.18 -34.80 2.01
CA GLN A 193 1.05 -35.17 2.72
C GLN A 193 2.28 -34.47 2.14
N ARG A 194 2.30 -34.26 0.82
CA ARG A 194 3.42 -33.64 0.08
C ARG A 194 2.89 -32.76 -1.06
N GLN A 195 3.69 -31.80 -1.47
CA GLN A 195 3.37 -30.93 -2.60
C GLN A 195 4.62 -30.61 -3.42
N LEU A 196 4.46 -30.56 -4.74
CA LEU A 196 5.46 -29.98 -5.63
C LEU A 196 5.38 -28.46 -5.53
N MET A 197 6.49 -27.81 -5.17
CA MET A 197 6.65 -26.36 -5.28
C MET A 197 7.97 -26.04 -5.98
N ASN A 198 8.05 -24.83 -6.55
CA ASN A 198 9.19 -24.42 -7.36
C ASN A 198 9.49 -22.91 -7.31
N GLY A 199 10.73 -22.58 -7.63
CA GLY A 199 11.28 -21.24 -7.66
C GLY A 199 12.55 -21.11 -6.82
N THR A 200 13.10 -19.90 -6.79
CA THR A 200 14.25 -19.57 -5.93
C THR A 200 13.94 -19.79 -4.44
N SER A 201 12.67 -19.78 -4.07
CA SER A 201 12.19 -20.14 -2.74
C SER A 201 12.49 -21.57 -2.31
N MET A 202 12.66 -22.51 -3.25
CA MET A 202 13.03 -23.91 -3.01
C MET A 202 14.53 -24.13 -3.20
N ALA A 203 15.17 -23.35 -4.07
CA ALA A 203 16.63 -23.35 -4.23
C ALA A 203 17.35 -22.85 -2.96
N SER A 204 16.87 -21.77 -2.36
CA SER A 204 17.43 -21.21 -1.13
C SER A 204 17.51 -22.23 0.04
N PRO A 205 16.44 -22.94 0.42
CA PRO A 205 16.51 -23.93 1.50
C PRO A 205 17.33 -25.17 1.13
N ASN A 206 17.37 -25.56 -0.15
CA ASN A 206 18.27 -26.61 -0.60
C ASN A 206 19.73 -26.21 -0.35
N ALA A 207 20.12 -25.00 -0.74
CA ALA A 207 21.42 -24.43 -0.44
C ALA A 207 21.67 -24.28 1.07
N ALA A 208 20.67 -23.84 1.85
CA ALA A 208 20.79 -23.70 3.30
C ALA A 208 21.05 -25.04 4.00
N GLY A 209 20.34 -26.11 3.62
CA GLY A 209 20.61 -27.46 4.10
C GLY A 209 22.01 -27.96 3.70
N CYS A 210 22.43 -27.69 2.47
CA CYS A 210 23.79 -27.98 2.00
C CYS A 210 24.87 -27.26 2.84
N VAL A 211 24.65 -25.97 3.15
CA VAL A 211 25.52 -25.19 4.03
C VAL A 211 25.51 -25.74 5.47
N ALA A 212 24.37 -26.23 5.96
CA ALA A 212 24.29 -26.85 7.28
C ALA A 212 25.17 -28.11 7.40
N LEU A 213 25.23 -28.94 6.35
CA LEU A 213 26.14 -30.08 6.29
C LEU A 213 27.61 -29.63 6.30
N LEU A 214 27.96 -28.60 5.52
CA LEU A 214 29.31 -28.03 5.50
C LEU A 214 29.72 -27.50 6.89
N VAL A 215 28.86 -26.71 7.52
CA VAL A 215 29.08 -26.20 8.88
C VAL A 215 29.20 -27.34 9.90
N SER A 216 28.38 -28.40 9.77
CA SER A 216 28.47 -29.57 10.64
C SER A 216 29.86 -30.23 10.55
N ALA A 217 30.38 -30.43 9.33
CA ALA A 217 31.71 -31.01 9.12
C ALA A 217 32.82 -30.12 9.69
N LEU A 218 32.77 -28.82 9.42
CA LEU A 218 33.76 -27.86 9.93
C LEU A 218 33.77 -27.80 11.47
N LYS A 219 32.60 -27.86 12.11
CA LYS A 219 32.50 -27.94 13.58
C LYS A 219 33.07 -29.23 14.15
N GLN A 220 32.85 -30.37 13.48
CA GLN A 220 33.37 -31.67 13.91
C GLN A 220 34.90 -31.77 13.76
N GLU A 221 35.45 -31.13 12.73
CA GLU A 221 36.90 -31.07 12.46
C GLU A 221 37.60 -29.93 13.21
N GLU A 222 36.87 -29.16 14.01
CA GLU A 222 37.36 -27.98 14.73
C GLU A 222 38.04 -26.93 13.81
N ILE A 223 37.60 -26.88 12.54
CA ILE A 223 38.09 -25.90 11.57
C ILE A 223 37.33 -24.58 11.78
N GLU A 224 38.09 -23.52 12.02
CA GLU A 224 37.54 -22.18 12.14
C GLU A 224 36.95 -21.68 10.81
N TYR A 225 35.74 -21.13 10.85
CA TYR A 225 35.06 -20.57 9.68
C TYR A 225 34.32 -19.27 10.00
N ASN A 226 33.97 -18.52 8.96
CA ASN A 226 33.09 -17.36 9.02
C ASN A 226 32.23 -17.28 7.74
N PRO A 227 31.19 -16.44 7.70
CA PRO A 227 30.28 -16.36 6.55
C PRO A 227 30.96 -16.01 5.23
N SER A 228 31.97 -15.13 5.24
CA SER A 228 32.71 -14.74 4.03
C SER A 228 33.51 -15.91 3.46
N LEU A 229 34.19 -16.69 4.31
CA LEU A 229 34.90 -17.90 3.91
C LEU A 229 33.97 -18.95 3.32
N ILE A 230 32.81 -19.18 3.96
CA ILE A 230 31.80 -20.13 3.46
C ILE A 230 31.31 -19.68 2.08
N ARG A 231 30.93 -18.41 1.92
CA ARG A 231 30.49 -17.86 0.63
C ARG A 231 31.58 -18.01 -0.44
N ARG A 232 32.83 -17.66 -0.12
CA ARG A 232 33.96 -17.79 -1.04
C ARG A 232 34.19 -19.24 -1.46
N ALA A 233 34.14 -20.17 -0.51
CA ALA A 233 34.27 -21.60 -0.79
C ALA A 233 33.19 -22.10 -1.75
N LEU A 234 31.93 -21.71 -1.51
CA LEU A 234 30.81 -22.08 -2.38
C LEU A 234 30.98 -21.50 -3.80
N MET A 235 31.34 -20.22 -3.93
CA MET A 235 31.52 -19.58 -5.22
C MET A 235 32.73 -20.13 -6.00
N ASN A 236 33.87 -20.36 -5.33
CA ASN A 236 35.08 -20.81 -6.00
C ASN A 236 35.05 -22.30 -6.40
N THR A 237 34.12 -23.09 -5.86
CA THR A 237 34.03 -24.54 -6.13
C THR A 237 32.77 -24.94 -6.89
N ALA A 238 31.88 -23.99 -7.19
CA ALA A 238 30.66 -24.22 -7.94
C ALA A 238 30.96 -24.79 -9.34
N GLN A 239 30.08 -25.68 -9.80
CA GLN A 239 30.11 -26.18 -11.17
C GLN A 239 29.54 -25.12 -12.11
N LYS A 240 30.36 -24.62 -13.03
CA LYS A 240 29.95 -23.60 -14.00
C LYS A 240 28.81 -24.11 -14.89
N ILE A 241 27.77 -23.30 -15.03
CA ILE A 241 26.61 -23.49 -15.90
C ILE A 241 26.46 -22.20 -16.71
N GLU A 242 25.97 -22.29 -17.95
CA GLU A 242 25.65 -21.12 -18.77
C GLU A 242 24.58 -20.23 -18.10
N ASP A 243 24.59 -18.91 -18.38
CA ASP A 243 23.73 -17.87 -17.77
C ASP A 243 24.21 -17.38 -16.39
N GLU A 244 25.41 -16.79 -16.34
CA GLU A 244 26.05 -16.26 -15.13
C GLU A 244 25.13 -15.31 -14.33
N PHE A 245 24.25 -14.59 -15.01
CA PHE A 245 23.30 -13.66 -14.37
C PHE A 245 22.22 -14.35 -13.55
N SER A 246 21.87 -15.59 -13.89
CA SER A 246 20.84 -16.38 -13.18
C SER A 246 21.43 -17.37 -12.18
N VAL A 247 22.65 -17.86 -12.42
CA VAL A 247 23.28 -18.91 -11.60
C VAL A 247 24.48 -18.45 -10.78
N GLY A 248 24.94 -17.21 -10.97
CA GLY A 248 26.13 -16.69 -10.30
C GLY A 248 27.38 -17.49 -10.69
N ALA A 249 28.14 -17.95 -9.70
CA ALA A 249 29.32 -18.80 -9.92
C ALA A 249 28.97 -20.21 -10.45
N GLY A 250 27.70 -20.61 -10.39
CA GLY A 250 27.21 -21.89 -10.87
C GLY A 250 26.57 -22.75 -9.77
N LEU A 251 26.43 -24.04 -10.06
CA LEU A 251 25.79 -25.01 -9.18
C LEU A 251 26.68 -25.37 -7.98
N LEU A 252 26.16 -25.22 -6.76
CA LEU A 252 26.88 -25.52 -5.52
C LEU A 252 27.43 -26.95 -5.45
N GLN A 253 28.62 -27.12 -4.89
CA GLN A 253 29.33 -28.41 -4.74
C GLN A 253 29.91 -28.55 -3.33
N ILE A 254 29.15 -29.12 -2.39
CA ILE A 254 29.53 -29.12 -0.96
C ILE A 254 30.81 -29.90 -0.64
N HIS A 255 31.02 -31.06 -1.25
CA HIS A 255 32.23 -31.85 -1.03
C HIS A 255 33.49 -31.08 -1.47
N LYS A 256 33.44 -30.41 -2.63
CA LYS A 256 34.54 -29.56 -3.12
C LYS A 256 34.75 -28.34 -2.23
N ALA A 257 33.66 -27.72 -1.74
CA ALA A 257 33.75 -26.59 -0.82
C ALA A 257 34.45 -26.97 0.50
N LEU A 258 34.17 -28.16 1.04
CA LEU A 258 34.83 -28.68 2.24
C LEU A 258 36.33 -28.93 1.99
N ASP A 259 36.67 -29.60 0.88
CA ASP A 259 38.07 -29.87 0.52
C ASP A 259 38.86 -28.58 0.27
N TYR A 260 38.22 -27.57 -0.35
CA TYR A 260 38.77 -26.24 -0.51
C TYR A 260 39.08 -25.61 0.86
N ILE A 261 38.14 -25.61 1.81
CA ILE A 261 38.38 -25.04 3.14
C ILE A 261 39.50 -25.79 3.88
N ARG A 262 39.52 -27.13 3.82
CA ARG A 262 40.60 -27.95 4.41
C ARG A 262 41.96 -27.59 3.84
N SER A 263 42.05 -27.32 2.54
CA SER A 263 43.30 -26.89 1.90
C SER A 263 43.80 -25.53 2.41
N LEU A 264 42.88 -24.65 2.82
CA LEU A 264 43.16 -23.33 3.38
C LEU A 264 43.40 -23.34 4.89
N ALA A 265 43.00 -24.39 5.62
CA ALA A 265 42.94 -24.44 7.09
C ALA A 265 44.29 -24.39 7.81
N LYS A 266 45.43 -24.21 7.11
CA LYS A 266 46.64 -23.67 7.74
C LYS A 266 46.34 -22.21 8.11
N PRO A 267 46.55 -21.75 9.36
CA PRO A 267 46.07 -20.45 9.84
C PRO A 267 46.64 -19.29 9.02
N SER A 268 45.96 -18.94 7.93
CA SER A 268 46.27 -17.80 7.08
C SER A 268 45.39 -16.63 7.55
N LEU A 269 46.01 -15.46 7.71
CA LEU A 269 45.32 -14.21 8.09
C LEU A 269 44.18 -13.88 7.10
N ILE A 270 44.27 -14.38 5.87
CA ILE A 270 43.29 -14.28 4.78
C ILE A 270 41.95 -14.95 5.09
N SER A 271 41.93 -15.94 5.99
CA SER A 271 40.67 -16.54 6.44
C SER A 271 39.85 -15.59 7.32
N LYS A 272 40.48 -14.61 7.98
CA LYS A 272 39.85 -13.70 8.96
C LYS A 272 39.48 -12.32 8.40
N ILE A 273 39.90 -12.03 7.17
CA ILE A 273 39.72 -10.73 6.53
C ILE A 273 38.87 -10.90 5.28
N GLN A 274 37.75 -10.18 5.24
CA GLN A 274 36.92 -10.02 4.06
C GLN A 274 37.49 -8.89 3.20
N LEU A 275 37.58 -9.16 1.90
CA LEU A 275 37.96 -8.20 0.88
C LEU A 275 36.75 -7.94 -0.02
N ASP A 276 36.35 -6.68 -0.11
CA ASP A 276 35.32 -6.24 -1.05
C ASP A 276 35.92 -5.22 -2.01
N ILE A 277 35.54 -5.26 -3.29
CA ILE A 277 35.92 -4.24 -4.26
C ILE A 277 34.67 -3.42 -4.55
N THR A 278 34.78 -2.10 -4.40
CA THR A 278 33.71 -1.14 -4.73
C THR A 278 34.28 -0.03 -5.58
N GLY A 279 33.51 0.57 -6.47
CA GLY A 279 34.06 1.64 -7.31
C GLY A 279 33.06 2.28 -8.24
N GLY A 280 33.41 3.47 -8.71
CA GLY A 280 32.46 4.36 -9.38
C GLY A 280 31.31 4.75 -8.44
N GLN A 281 30.08 4.46 -8.84
CA GLN A 281 28.84 4.75 -8.08
C GLN A 281 28.24 3.50 -7.40
N GLY A 282 28.92 2.34 -7.38
CA GLY A 282 28.32 1.08 -6.93
C GLY A 282 29.28 -0.06 -6.59
N ARG A 283 28.73 -1.29 -6.58
CA ARG A 283 29.46 -2.55 -6.29
C ARG A 283 29.91 -3.29 -7.55
N GLY A 284 29.59 -2.76 -8.73
CA GLY A 284 30.10 -3.18 -10.02
C GLY A 284 30.05 -2.02 -11.01
N VAL A 285 30.53 -2.26 -12.23
CA VAL A 285 30.29 -1.34 -13.34
C VAL A 285 29.14 -1.87 -14.18
N TYR A 286 28.14 -1.02 -14.40
CA TYR A 286 27.04 -1.33 -15.31
C TYR A 286 26.82 -0.20 -16.31
N LEU A 287 27.27 -0.40 -17.54
CA LEU A 287 27.07 0.54 -18.65
C LEU A 287 25.97 -0.03 -19.55
N ARG A 288 24.87 0.70 -19.72
CA ARG A 288 23.68 0.19 -20.42
C ARG A 288 23.09 1.18 -21.42
N ASP A 289 23.07 2.47 -21.07
CA ASP A 289 22.48 3.51 -21.91
C ASP A 289 23.43 3.89 -23.05
N PHE A 290 22.88 4.25 -24.20
CA PHE A 290 23.66 4.52 -25.42
C PHE A 290 24.79 5.52 -25.20
N ASP A 291 24.53 6.61 -24.47
CA ASP A 291 25.51 7.67 -24.20
C ASP A 291 26.69 7.17 -23.34
N GLN A 292 26.48 6.14 -22.53
CA GLN A 292 27.51 5.56 -21.66
C GLN A 292 28.49 4.66 -22.41
N VAL A 293 28.11 4.17 -23.60
CA VAL A 293 28.84 3.14 -24.35
C VAL A 293 29.43 3.62 -25.67
N GLN A 294 29.31 4.93 -25.98
CA GLN A 294 29.91 5.50 -27.20
C GLN A 294 31.41 5.68 -27.11
N THR A 295 31.89 6.15 -25.96
CA THR A 295 33.29 6.51 -25.74
C THR A 295 33.88 5.71 -24.60
N SER A 296 35.22 5.65 -24.55
CA SER A 296 35.91 5.15 -23.38
C SER A 296 35.43 5.89 -22.13
N SER A 297 35.07 5.12 -21.12
CA SER A 297 34.87 5.67 -19.78
C SER A 297 36.15 6.37 -19.35
N GLY A 298 36.03 7.51 -18.67
CA GLY A 298 37.16 8.08 -17.93
C GLY A 298 37.68 7.09 -16.88
N ASP A 299 38.74 7.48 -16.17
CA ASP A 299 39.29 6.62 -15.11
C ASP A 299 38.26 6.41 -13.99
N ILE A 300 37.88 5.14 -13.76
CA ILE A 300 36.95 4.72 -12.72
C ILE A 300 37.78 4.28 -11.52
N ARG A 301 37.66 5.03 -10.43
CA ARG A 301 38.33 4.69 -9.17
C ARG A 301 37.65 3.53 -8.48
N LEU A 302 38.41 2.45 -8.27
CA LEU A 302 38.06 1.32 -7.44
C LEU A 302 38.74 1.44 -6.06
N THR A 303 38.07 0.91 -5.05
CA THR A 303 38.54 0.81 -3.66
C THR A 303 38.45 -0.64 -3.22
N VAL A 304 39.58 -1.23 -2.86
CA VAL A 304 39.65 -2.51 -2.16
C VAL A 304 39.47 -2.22 -0.68
N LYS A 305 38.35 -2.68 -0.12
CA LYS A 305 38.00 -2.51 1.29
C LYS A 305 38.44 -3.72 2.09
N THR A 306 39.05 -3.45 3.24
CA THR A 306 39.49 -4.50 4.17
C THR A 306 38.60 -4.50 5.40
N LYS A 307 38.00 -5.66 5.71
CA LYS A 307 37.15 -5.82 6.89
C LYS A 307 37.58 -7.03 7.71
N TYR A 308 37.83 -6.80 9.00
CA TYR A 308 38.05 -7.88 9.95
C TYR A 308 36.73 -8.45 10.44
N LEU A 309 36.59 -9.78 10.39
CA LEU A 309 35.42 -10.49 10.88
C LEU A 309 35.69 -10.95 12.32
N SER A 310 35.01 -10.35 13.30
CA SER A 310 35.20 -10.68 14.72
C SER A 310 34.57 -12.03 15.09
N LYS A 311 35.22 -12.79 15.97
CA LYS A 311 34.72 -14.07 16.50
C LYS A 311 33.60 -13.95 17.53
N LYS A 312 33.48 -12.82 18.22
CA LYS A 312 32.64 -12.70 19.42
C LYS A 312 31.81 -11.43 19.40
N PRO A 313 30.47 -11.53 19.34
CA PRO A 313 29.62 -10.36 19.37
C PRO A 313 29.78 -9.62 20.70
N ASN A 314 29.91 -8.29 20.63
CA ASN A 314 30.00 -7.37 21.77
C ASN A 314 31.23 -7.52 22.70
N GLN A 315 32.30 -8.23 22.29
CA GLN A 315 33.59 -8.11 22.98
C GLN A 315 34.43 -6.98 22.37
N LEU A 316 35.06 -6.18 23.23
CA LEU A 316 36.08 -5.21 22.83
C LEU A 316 37.14 -5.91 21.98
N VAL A 317 37.63 -5.22 20.95
CA VAL A 317 38.75 -5.68 20.10
C VAL A 317 39.85 -6.20 21.00
N THR A 318 40.13 -7.50 20.93
CA THR A 318 41.17 -8.11 21.76
C THR A 318 42.55 -7.70 21.22
N TYR A 319 43.58 -7.76 22.05
CA TYR A 319 44.96 -7.54 21.60
C TYR A 319 45.32 -8.44 20.41
N ASP A 320 44.85 -9.70 20.44
CA ASP A 320 45.00 -10.68 19.36
C ASP A 320 44.35 -10.23 18.03
N ASP A 321 43.19 -9.56 18.09
CA ASP A 321 42.52 -9.02 16.89
C ASP A 321 43.32 -7.85 16.29
N GLN A 322 43.96 -7.03 17.12
CA GLN A 322 44.82 -5.94 16.65
C GLN A 322 46.10 -6.48 16.02
N GLU A 323 46.70 -7.53 16.61
CA GLU A 323 47.87 -8.19 16.02
C GLU A 323 47.57 -8.75 14.63
N VAL A 324 46.40 -9.36 14.42
CA VAL A 324 45.99 -9.88 13.10
C VAL A 324 45.95 -8.76 12.06
N LYS A 325 45.39 -7.59 12.44
CA LYS A 325 45.32 -6.41 11.57
C LYS A 325 46.71 -5.85 11.26
N ILE A 326 47.57 -5.73 12.27
CA ILE A 326 48.94 -5.21 12.10
C ILE A 326 49.79 -6.14 11.23
N LYS A 327 49.66 -7.46 11.41
CA LYS A 327 50.41 -8.47 10.65
C LYS A 327 49.84 -8.72 9.26
N PHE A 328 48.67 -8.19 8.93
CA PHE A 328 48.05 -8.41 7.62
C PHE A 328 48.80 -7.64 6.52
N ALA A 329 49.40 -8.41 5.62
CA ALA A 329 49.95 -7.94 4.36
C ALA A 329 49.57 -8.96 3.27
N CYS A 330 48.89 -8.50 2.24
CA CYS A 330 48.41 -9.32 1.13
C CYS A 330 48.79 -8.67 -0.19
N ARG A 331 49.49 -9.43 -1.04
CA ARG A 331 49.93 -8.97 -2.36
C ARG A 331 48.94 -9.47 -3.40
N LEU A 332 48.08 -8.58 -3.87
CA LEU A 332 47.00 -8.91 -4.79
C LEU A 332 47.44 -8.81 -6.24
N SER A 333 47.02 -9.79 -7.05
CA SER A 333 47.07 -9.76 -8.51
C SER A 333 45.64 -9.69 -9.04
N PHE A 334 45.38 -8.85 -10.05
CA PHE A 334 44.05 -8.75 -10.65
C PHE A 334 44.01 -9.35 -12.05
N ILE A 335 42.91 -10.05 -12.35
CA ILE A 335 42.67 -10.70 -13.65
C ILE A 335 41.19 -10.53 -14.00
N CYS A 336 40.87 -10.28 -15.26
CA CYS A 336 39.51 -10.34 -15.77
C CYS A 336 39.15 -11.77 -16.20
N ASP A 337 38.01 -12.30 -15.75
CA ASP A 337 37.46 -13.60 -16.17
C ASP A 337 36.01 -13.46 -16.66
N PRO A 338 35.70 -13.79 -17.93
CA PRO A 338 36.65 -14.16 -18.98
C PRO A 338 37.62 -13.00 -19.32
N PRO A 339 38.81 -13.29 -19.88
CA PRO A 339 39.79 -12.28 -20.23
C PRO A 339 39.29 -11.40 -21.37
N VAL A 340 39.43 -10.09 -21.20
CA VAL A 340 38.92 -9.09 -22.16
C VAL A 340 39.90 -7.95 -22.38
N SER A 341 39.90 -7.38 -23.58
CA SER A 341 40.77 -6.25 -23.96
C SER A 341 40.18 -4.88 -23.64
N TYR A 342 38.85 -4.80 -23.49
CA TYR A 342 38.13 -3.54 -23.26
C TYR A 342 38.20 -3.04 -21.82
N VAL A 343 38.86 -3.76 -20.91
CA VAL A 343 39.10 -3.34 -19.52
C VAL A 343 40.60 -3.23 -19.28
N GLN A 344 41.07 -2.02 -19.01
CA GLN A 344 42.42 -1.74 -18.55
C GLN A 344 42.38 -1.64 -17.03
N HIS A 345 43.23 -2.42 -16.35
CA HIS A 345 43.26 -2.48 -14.89
C HIS A 345 44.68 -2.61 -14.37
N ALA A 346 44.87 -2.26 -13.09
CA ALA A 346 46.12 -2.52 -12.38
C ALA A 346 46.39 -4.04 -12.33
N LYS A 347 47.64 -4.45 -12.52
CA LYS A 347 48.01 -5.88 -12.44
C LYS A 347 48.32 -6.33 -11.02
N PHE A 348 48.84 -5.43 -10.18
CA PHE A 348 49.32 -5.74 -8.84
C PHE A 348 48.95 -4.64 -7.85
N LEU A 349 48.64 -5.03 -6.62
CA LEU A 349 48.37 -4.12 -5.50
C LEU A 349 48.80 -4.75 -4.18
N ASP A 350 49.72 -4.09 -3.49
CA ASP A 350 50.09 -4.46 -2.13
C ASP A 350 49.08 -3.90 -1.13
N LEU A 351 48.48 -4.75 -0.30
CA LEU A 351 47.37 -4.40 0.58
C LEU A 351 47.74 -4.71 2.03
N SER A 352 47.88 -3.65 2.83
CA SER A 352 47.90 -3.74 4.30
C SER A 352 46.47 -3.66 4.85
N TYR A 353 46.29 -3.63 6.17
CA TYR A 353 44.97 -3.44 6.79
C TYR A 353 44.49 -1.99 6.70
N ALA A 354 44.33 -1.50 5.47
CA ALA A 354 43.79 -0.20 5.12
C ALA A 354 43.13 -0.30 3.75
N ASP A 355 42.09 0.49 3.55
CA ASP A 355 41.46 0.59 2.24
C ASP A 355 42.44 1.19 1.23
N ARG A 356 42.52 0.59 0.05
CA ARG A 356 43.44 1.05 -1.00
C ARG A 356 42.73 1.21 -2.32
N THR A 357 43.03 2.31 -3.00
CA THR A 357 42.40 2.65 -4.28
C THR A 357 43.32 2.40 -5.46
N PHE A 358 42.73 2.06 -6.60
CA PHE A 358 43.37 2.02 -7.91
C PHE A 358 42.34 2.33 -8.98
N ASP A 359 42.77 2.75 -10.16
CA ASP A 359 41.86 3.12 -11.23
C ASP A 359 41.79 2.02 -12.30
N ILE A 360 40.62 1.87 -12.92
CA ILE A 360 40.41 1.08 -14.13
C ILE A 360 39.88 1.97 -15.25
N ARG A 361 40.07 1.57 -16.50
CA ARG A 361 39.49 2.23 -17.67
C ARG A 361 38.78 1.22 -18.55
N ILE A 362 37.57 1.55 -18.97
CA ILE A 362 36.74 0.69 -19.82
C ILE A 362 36.55 1.36 -21.18
N ASP A 363 36.78 0.62 -22.26
CA ASP A 363 36.60 1.08 -23.64
C ASP A 363 35.54 0.24 -24.38
N PRO A 364 34.26 0.66 -24.37
CA PRO A 364 33.17 -0.08 -24.99
C PRO A 364 33.05 0.14 -26.51
N SER A 365 33.85 1.04 -27.11
CA SER A 365 33.62 1.52 -28.48
C SER A 365 33.64 0.39 -29.53
N HIS A 366 34.49 -0.62 -29.34
CA HIS A 366 34.64 -1.76 -30.26
C HIS A 366 33.74 -2.96 -29.96
N LEU A 367 32.90 -2.89 -28.93
CA LEU A 367 31.99 -3.98 -28.58
C LEU A 367 30.88 -4.13 -29.62
N LYS A 368 30.41 -5.36 -29.78
CA LYS A 368 29.26 -5.68 -30.64
C LYS A 368 27.98 -5.15 -30.02
N GLU A 369 27.10 -4.61 -30.86
CA GLU A 369 25.75 -4.22 -30.47
C GLU A 369 24.87 -5.46 -30.22
N ASP A 370 23.79 -5.27 -29.47
CA ASP A 370 22.78 -6.29 -29.13
C ASP A 370 23.29 -7.47 -28.29
N GLU A 371 24.46 -7.34 -27.69
CA GLU A 371 25.07 -8.37 -26.86
C GLU A 371 25.34 -7.84 -25.45
N VAL A 372 25.31 -8.76 -24.48
CA VAL A 372 25.75 -8.49 -23.11
C VAL A 372 27.21 -8.88 -23.00
N HIS A 373 28.08 -7.90 -22.75
CA HIS A 373 29.50 -8.12 -22.53
C HIS A 373 29.75 -8.15 -21.03
N PHE A 374 30.18 -9.30 -20.52
CA PHE A 374 30.42 -9.51 -19.10
C PHE A 374 31.85 -9.96 -18.86
N THR A 375 32.47 -9.37 -17.83
CA THR A 375 33.70 -9.87 -17.23
C THR A 375 33.69 -9.56 -15.75
N GLU A 376 34.47 -10.29 -14.98
CA GLU A 376 34.67 -10.06 -13.57
C GLU A 376 36.14 -9.77 -13.28
N LEU A 377 36.43 -8.62 -12.67
CA LEU A 377 37.76 -8.33 -12.16
C LEU A 377 37.96 -9.09 -10.84
N GLN A 378 38.75 -10.14 -10.89
CA GLN A 378 39.04 -11.04 -9.78
C GLN A 378 40.39 -10.68 -9.14
N ALA A 379 40.41 -10.63 -7.81
CA ALA A 379 41.63 -10.39 -7.04
C ALA A 379 42.15 -11.70 -6.42
N PHE A 380 43.40 -12.05 -6.70
CA PHE A 380 44.07 -13.25 -6.21
C PHE A 380 45.22 -12.87 -5.27
N ASP A 381 45.44 -13.66 -4.21
CA ASP A 381 46.68 -13.55 -3.44
C ASP A 381 47.83 -14.22 -4.20
N THR A 382 48.88 -13.45 -4.49
CA THR A 382 50.09 -13.93 -5.16
C THR A 382 50.83 -15.01 -4.37
N ASN A 383 50.68 -15.06 -3.04
CA ASN A 383 51.29 -16.11 -2.23
C ASN A 383 50.45 -17.40 -2.19
N GLN A 384 49.14 -17.31 -2.46
CA GLN A 384 48.19 -18.41 -2.34
C GLN A 384 47.22 -18.43 -3.53
N ILE A 385 47.74 -18.61 -4.74
CA ILE A 385 46.93 -18.61 -5.98
C ILE A 385 45.86 -19.71 -5.94
N ASN A 386 46.16 -20.87 -5.33
CA ASN A 386 45.22 -21.99 -5.19
C ASN A 386 44.00 -21.65 -4.31
N ALA A 387 44.03 -20.57 -3.54
CA ALA A 387 42.85 -20.08 -2.82
C ALA A 387 41.77 -19.51 -3.77
N GLY A 388 42.08 -19.34 -5.06
CA GLY A 388 41.18 -18.72 -6.02
C GLY A 388 40.93 -17.24 -5.72
N PRO A 389 39.91 -16.64 -6.36
CA PRO A 389 39.57 -15.24 -6.14
C PRO A 389 39.19 -14.97 -4.68
N LEU A 390 39.80 -13.95 -4.08
CA LEU A 390 39.48 -13.43 -2.75
C LEU A 390 38.38 -12.37 -2.78
N ALA A 391 38.34 -11.58 -3.86
CA ALA A 391 37.31 -10.58 -4.13
C ALA A 391 37.02 -10.53 -5.62
N ARG A 392 35.80 -10.08 -5.96
CA ARG A 392 35.25 -10.09 -7.31
C ARG A 392 34.55 -8.76 -7.57
N PHE A 393 34.78 -8.16 -8.72
CA PHE A 393 34.13 -6.91 -9.13
C PHE A 393 33.51 -7.08 -10.53
N PRO A 394 32.19 -7.22 -10.64
CA PRO A 394 31.51 -7.45 -11.90
C PRO A 394 31.52 -6.20 -12.78
N ILE A 395 31.76 -6.40 -14.08
CA ILE A 395 31.72 -5.38 -15.13
C ILE A 395 30.77 -5.89 -16.22
N THR A 396 29.62 -5.23 -16.34
CA THR A 396 28.61 -5.54 -17.36
C THR A 396 28.44 -4.35 -18.30
N ILE A 397 28.55 -4.59 -19.59
CA ILE A 397 28.38 -3.58 -20.64
C ILE A 397 27.34 -4.09 -21.62
N ILE A 398 26.33 -3.28 -21.87
CA ILE A 398 25.28 -3.54 -22.84
C ILE A 398 25.36 -2.44 -23.89
N LYS A 399 25.66 -2.81 -25.13
CA LYS A 399 25.68 -1.87 -26.25
C LYS A 399 24.38 -2.01 -27.05
N PRO A 400 23.46 -1.03 -26.95
CA PRO A 400 22.16 -1.14 -27.60
C PRO A 400 22.26 -0.92 -29.12
N ILE A 401 21.36 -1.57 -29.87
CA ILE A 401 21.18 -1.33 -31.31
C ILE A 401 20.51 0.02 -31.51
N SER A 402 21.03 0.78 -32.48
CA SER A 402 20.39 1.99 -32.97
C SER A 402 19.18 1.65 -33.85
N VAL A 403 18.02 2.23 -33.55
CA VAL A 403 16.81 2.05 -34.38
C VAL A 403 16.95 2.81 -35.69
N ASN A 404 16.46 2.23 -36.80
CA ASN A 404 16.44 2.90 -38.10
C ASN A 404 15.68 4.23 -38.02
N SER A 405 16.37 5.34 -38.28
CA SER A 405 15.84 6.70 -38.16
C SER A 405 14.73 7.03 -39.16
N GLN A 406 14.63 6.31 -40.28
CA GLN A 406 13.58 6.53 -41.29
C GLN A 406 12.26 5.86 -40.90
N THR A 407 12.32 4.62 -40.41
CA THR A 407 11.13 3.81 -40.11
C THR A 407 10.71 3.87 -38.65
N ASN A 408 11.64 4.22 -37.76
CA ASN A 408 11.50 4.14 -36.30
C ASN A 408 11.04 2.76 -35.84
N SER A 409 11.48 1.71 -36.55
CA SER A 409 11.12 0.32 -36.27
C SER A 409 12.29 -0.62 -36.49
N LEU A 410 12.24 -1.76 -35.80
CA LEU A 410 13.14 -2.89 -35.98
C LEU A 410 12.31 -4.16 -36.25
N GLU A 411 12.81 -5.00 -37.14
CA GLU A 411 12.19 -6.26 -37.52
C GLU A 411 13.17 -7.41 -37.32
N PHE A 412 12.70 -8.46 -36.66
CA PHE A 412 13.45 -9.68 -36.39
C PHE A 412 12.74 -10.84 -37.09
N ASN A 413 13.23 -11.15 -38.28
CA ASN A 413 12.67 -12.19 -39.14
C ASN A 413 13.29 -13.56 -38.83
N SER A 414 12.52 -14.63 -38.97
CA SER A 414 12.98 -16.02 -38.87
C SER A 414 13.73 -16.37 -37.57
N GLN A 415 13.08 -16.13 -36.42
CA GLN A 415 13.63 -16.35 -35.09
C GLN A 415 13.11 -17.66 -34.49
N THR A 416 14.00 -18.65 -34.33
CA THR A 416 13.67 -19.98 -33.80
C THR A 416 13.89 -20.09 -32.29
N PHE A 417 12.86 -20.44 -31.53
CA PHE A 417 12.95 -20.65 -30.07
C PHE A 417 13.01 -22.15 -29.72
N LYS A 418 14.16 -22.58 -29.20
CA LYS A 418 14.37 -23.89 -28.55
C LYS A 418 13.78 -23.91 -27.12
N PRO A 419 13.53 -25.09 -26.52
CA PRO A 419 13.10 -25.23 -25.12
C PRO A 419 13.97 -24.41 -24.16
N SER A 420 13.33 -23.73 -23.20
CA SER A 420 13.98 -22.84 -22.22
C SER A 420 14.82 -21.69 -22.79
N GLN A 421 14.79 -21.45 -24.11
CA GLN A 421 15.60 -20.41 -24.72
C GLN A 421 15.07 -19.02 -24.38
N ILE A 422 16.00 -18.15 -23.99
CA ILE A 422 15.77 -16.73 -23.78
C ILE A 422 16.47 -15.97 -24.90
N ARG A 423 15.75 -15.08 -25.57
CA ARG A 423 16.31 -14.12 -26.52
C ARG A 423 16.10 -12.72 -25.99
N ARG A 424 17.12 -11.88 -26.06
CA ARG A 424 17.11 -10.49 -25.59
C ARG A 424 17.57 -9.62 -26.73
N HIS A 425 16.94 -8.47 -26.85
CA HIS A 425 17.44 -7.38 -27.67
C HIS A 425 17.55 -6.11 -26.85
N PHE A 426 18.62 -5.34 -27.03
CA PHE A 426 18.84 -4.08 -26.34
C PHE A 426 18.71 -2.95 -27.34
N LEU A 427 17.70 -2.11 -27.17
CA LEU A 427 17.29 -1.13 -28.17
C LEU A 427 17.49 0.28 -27.62
N GLN A 428 18.16 1.14 -28.38
CA GLN A 428 18.17 2.55 -28.07
C GLN A 428 16.80 3.12 -28.43
N VAL A 429 16.03 3.54 -27.44
CA VAL A 429 14.74 4.19 -27.70
C VAL A 429 15.00 5.52 -28.42
N PRO A 430 14.41 5.74 -29.62
CA PRO A 430 14.61 6.97 -30.38
C PRO A 430 14.28 8.21 -29.55
N THR A 431 15.09 9.27 -29.72
CA THR A 431 14.87 10.54 -29.02
C THR A 431 13.46 11.08 -29.31
N GLY A 432 12.73 11.44 -28.26
CA GLY A 432 11.35 11.91 -28.35
C GLY A 432 10.26 10.83 -28.40
N SER A 433 10.60 9.54 -28.37
CA SER A 433 9.58 8.48 -28.29
C SER A 433 9.09 8.27 -26.85
N ASN A 434 7.79 8.07 -26.69
CA ASN A 434 7.17 7.71 -25.41
C ASN A 434 6.31 6.44 -25.45
N ILE A 435 6.16 5.83 -26.62
CA ILE A 435 5.33 4.64 -26.80
C ILE A 435 6.04 3.67 -27.75
N ALA A 436 5.99 2.38 -27.41
CA ALA A 436 6.39 1.30 -28.31
C ALA A 436 5.22 0.36 -28.61
N VAL A 437 5.23 -0.19 -29.82
CA VAL A 437 4.29 -1.21 -30.30
C VAL A 437 5.08 -2.44 -30.66
N PHE A 438 4.87 -3.51 -29.92
CA PHE A 438 5.50 -4.81 -30.18
C PHE A 438 4.49 -5.77 -30.81
N LYS A 439 4.88 -6.43 -31.89
CA LYS A 439 4.10 -7.42 -32.62
C LYS A 439 4.94 -8.69 -32.76
N ILE A 440 4.35 -9.85 -32.45
CA ILE A 440 4.95 -11.17 -32.64
C ILE A 440 3.98 -12.10 -33.38
N THR A 441 4.52 -12.86 -34.32
CA THR A 441 3.79 -13.84 -35.14
C THR A 441 4.43 -15.21 -34.96
N ASN A 442 3.61 -16.23 -34.74
CA ASN A 442 4.04 -17.63 -34.75
C ASN A 442 3.86 -18.20 -36.16
N HIS A 443 4.94 -18.65 -36.81
CA HIS A 443 4.92 -19.26 -38.15
C HIS A 443 4.88 -20.79 -38.13
N SER A 444 4.84 -21.39 -36.93
CA SER A 444 4.79 -22.84 -36.78
C SER A 444 3.38 -23.37 -37.05
N CYS A 445 3.25 -24.46 -37.80
CA CYS A 445 1.94 -24.98 -38.25
C CYS A 445 1.08 -25.61 -37.14
N ASP A 446 1.68 -26.33 -36.19
CA ASP A 446 0.94 -27.16 -35.22
C ASP A 446 1.35 -26.91 -33.75
N ILE A 447 2.20 -25.90 -33.52
CA ILE A 447 2.78 -25.65 -32.19
C ILE A 447 2.10 -24.46 -31.54
N SER A 448 1.45 -24.73 -30.40
CA SER A 448 1.07 -23.70 -29.45
C SER A 448 2.01 -23.73 -28.24
N SER A 449 2.59 -22.58 -27.90
CA SER A 449 3.51 -22.48 -26.76
C SER A 449 3.18 -21.27 -25.88
N LEU A 450 3.48 -21.41 -24.59
CA LEU A 450 3.57 -20.28 -23.68
C LEU A 450 4.90 -19.55 -23.90
N MET A 451 4.84 -18.22 -23.93
CA MET A 451 5.99 -17.32 -23.95
C MET A 451 5.84 -16.28 -22.85
N ASN A 452 6.94 -15.93 -22.19
CA ASN A 452 7.03 -14.75 -21.35
C ASN A 452 7.65 -13.60 -22.15
N LEU A 453 6.90 -12.50 -22.28
CA LEU A 453 7.39 -11.23 -22.80
C LEU A 453 7.72 -10.35 -21.58
N HIS A 454 8.98 -9.97 -21.43
CA HIS A 454 9.44 -9.17 -20.30
C HIS A 454 10.31 -8.03 -20.81
N PHE A 455 9.78 -6.81 -20.81
CA PHE A 455 10.46 -5.63 -21.32
C PHE A 455 10.76 -4.65 -20.19
N ILE A 456 12.01 -4.17 -20.11
CA ILE A 456 12.47 -3.32 -18.99
C ILE A 456 13.26 -2.12 -19.51
N GLN A 457 13.00 -0.96 -18.92
CA GLN A 457 13.90 0.18 -18.88
C GLN A 457 14.29 0.50 -17.45
N LEU A 458 15.58 0.77 -17.21
CA LEU A 458 16.06 1.12 -15.87
C LEU A 458 16.09 2.63 -15.71
N GLU A 459 15.66 3.10 -14.55
CA GLU A 459 15.71 4.50 -14.15
C GLU A 459 16.45 4.60 -12.81
N SER A 460 17.40 5.54 -12.73
CA SER A 460 18.22 5.71 -11.53
C SER A 460 17.36 6.06 -10.32
N GLY A 461 17.56 5.33 -9.22
CA GLY A 461 16.81 5.55 -7.97
C GLY A 461 15.35 5.08 -8.02
N ARG A 462 14.99 4.23 -8.98
CA ARG A 462 13.68 3.58 -9.05
C ARG A 462 13.82 2.07 -9.22
N SER A 463 12.79 1.35 -8.80
CA SER A 463 12.71 -0.10 -9.03
C SER A 463 12.61 -0.42 -10.53
N PHE A 464 13.10 -1.60 -10.92
CA PHE A 464 12.90 -2.10 -12.28
C PHE A 464 11.41 -2.19 -12.66
N ARG A 465 10.52 -2.36 -11.68
CA ARG A 465 9.06 -2.41 -11.88
C ARG A 465 8.46 -1.09 -12.36
N SER A 466 9.13 0.03 -12.12
CA SER A 466 8.57 1.35 -12.48
C SER A 466 8.37 1.52 -13.99
N ASN A 467 9.20 0.89 -14.81
CA ASN A 467 9.12 0.93 -16.27
C ASN A 467 9.18 -0.49 -16.86
N GLU A 468 8.42 -1.43 -16.27
CA GLU A 468 8.30 -2.81 -16.75
C GLU A 468 7.04 -3.05 -17.59
N PHE A 469 7.17 -3.92 -18.58
CA PHE A 469 6.05 -4.57 -19.24
C PHE A 469 6.28 -6.09 -19.19
N GLU A 470 5.52 -6.79 -18.37
CA GLU A 470 5.55 -8.25 -18.31
C GLU A 470 4.21 -8.84 -18.76
N LYS A 471 4.27 -9.85 -19.63
CA LYS A 471 3.09 -10.61 -20.02
C LYS A 471 3.43 -12.01 -20.48
N ILE A 472 2.79 -12.98 -19.84
CA ILE A 472 2.76 -14.36 -20.33
C ILE A 472 1.65 -14.48 -21.37
N ILE A 473 2.00 -14.94 -22.57
CA ILE A 473 1.08 -15.16 -23.67
C ILE A 473 1.11 -16.61 -24.14
N ARG A 474 -0.03 -17.11 -24.60
CA ARG A 474 -0.11 -18.34 -25.39
C ARG A 474 -0.18 -17.96 -26.86
N LEU A 475 0.83 -18.33 -27.64
CA LEU A 475 0.82 -18.15 -29.09
C LEU A 475 0.34 -19.44 -29.73
N SER A 476 -0.83 -19.40 -30.36
CA SER A 476 -1.32 -20.49 -31.22
C SER A 476 -0.62 -20.47 -32.58
N PRO A 477 -0.69 -21.55 -33.36
CA PRO A 477 -0.20 -21.56 -34.74
C PRO A 477 -0.77 -20.41 -35.57
N ASN A 478 0.07 -19.74 -36.37
CA ASN A 478 -0.29 -18.60 -37.22
C ASN A 478 -0.91 -17.39 -36.48
N ALA A 479 -0.89 -17.39 -35.14
CA ALA A 479 -1.46 -16.31 -34.36
C ALA A 479 -0.52 -15.10 -34.33
N ILE A 480 -1.13 -13.91 -34.36
CA ILE A 480 -0.45 -12.63 -34.21
C ILE A 480 -0.83 -12.05 -32.84
N PHE A 481 0.17 -11.78 -32.02
CA PHE A 481 0.01 -11.02 -30.79
C PHE A 481 0.58 -9.61 -30.97
N GLN A 482 -0.11 -8.61 -30.43
CA GLN A 482 0.33 -7.21 -30.48
C GLN A 482 0.00 -6.52 -29.16
N CYS A 483 0.97 -5.78 -28.63
CA CYS A 483 0.86 -4.99 -27.40
C CYS A 483 1.45 -3.59 -27.56
N TYR A 484 1.09 -2.74 -26.61
CA TYR A 484 1.46 -1.32 -26.53
C TYR A 484 1.94 -1.08 -25.11
N PHE A 485 3.04 -0.36 -24.95
CA PHE A 485 3.60 0.00 -23.65
C PHE A 485 4.34 1.33 -23.73
N ASN A 486 4.46 2.01 -22.59
CA ASN A 486 5.19 3.27 -22.48
C ASN A 486 6.69 3.00 -22.55
N VAL A 487 7.43 3.94 -23.15
CA VAL A 487 8.90 3.93 -23.14
C VAL A 487 9.44 5.30 -22.78
N GLN A 488 10.67 5.35 -22.29
CA GLN A 488 11.42 6.59 -22.07
C GLN A 488 12.49 6.73 -23.14
N ASP A 489 12.64 7.92 -23.71
CA ASP A 489 13.70 8.19 -24.69
C ASP A 489 15.09 8.22 -24.03
N LYS A 490 16.15 8.03 -24.82
CA LYS A 490 17.57 7.98 -24.39
C LYS A 490 17.95 6.85 -23.43
N ARG A 491 16.98 6.12 -22.90
CA ARG A 491 17.17 4.91 -22.09
C ARG A 491 17.17 3.67 -22.97
N THR A 492 18.00 2.69 -22.64
CA THR A 492 18.00 1.40 -23.33
C THR A 492 16.80 0.55 -22.91
N LEU A 493 15.99 0.13 -23.89
CA LEU A 493 14.93 -0.86 -23.71
C LEU A 493 15.48 -2.27 -23.90
N GLU A 494 15.34 -3.12 -22.89
CA GLU A 494 15.54 -4.56 -23.05
C GLU A 494 14.24 -5.21 -23.48
N LEU A 495 14.27 -5.88 -24.63
CA LEU A 495 13.19 -6.69 -25.17
C LEU A 495 13.51 -8.16 -24.91
N CYS A 496 13.13 -8.69 -23.74
CA CYS A 496 13.37 -10.09 -23.39
C CYS A 496 12.17 -10.98 -23.72
N LEU A 497 12.43 -12.02 -24.51
CA LEU A 497 11.46 -13.02 -24.94
C LEU A 497 11.96 -14.38 -24.44
N ALA A 498 11.20 -15.02 -23.57
CA ALA A 498 11.52 -16.35 -23.08
C ALA A 498 10.45 -17.35 -23.48
N ARG A 499 10.88 -18.48 -24.03
CA ARG A 499 10.00 -19.63 -24.16
C ARG A 499 9.82 -20.24 -22.77
N TRP A 500 8.60 -20.67 -22.42
CA TRP A 500 8.38 -21.33 -21.14
C TRP A 500 9.22 -22.61 -21.02
N TRP A 501 9.91 -22.79 -19.89
CA TRP A 501 10.93 -23.84 -19.73
C TRP A 501 10.41 -25.27 -19.99
N SER A 502 9.14 -25.55 -19.69
CA SER A 502 8.54 -26.88 -19.87
C SER A 502 8.03 -27.15 -21.29
N SER A 503 8.18 -26.20 -22.21
CA SER A 503 7.73 -26.35 -23.60
C SER A 503 8.84 -26.99 -24.45
N LEU A 504 8.64 -28.21 -24.96
CA LEU A 504 9.68 -29.05 -25.60
C LEU A 504 9.85 -28.91 -27.13
N SER A 505 8.83 -28.42 -27.85
CA SER A 505 8.89 -28.22 -29.31
C SER A 505 9.91 -27.16 -29.77
N ILE A 506 10.06 -26.93 -31.08
CA ILE A 506 10.81 -25.79 -31.63
C ILE A 506 9.82 -24.85 -32.29
N MET A 507 9.89 -23.55 -32.03
CA MET A 507 8.91 -22.60 -32.55
C MET A 507 9.57 -21.49 -33.36
N ASP A 508 9.14 -21.33 -34.61
CA ASP A 508 9.60 -20.27 -35.48
C ASP A 508 8.68 -19.06 -35.38
N THR A 509 9.29 -17.90 -35.19
CA THR A 509 8.58 -16.64 -34.96
C THR A 509 9.19 -15.51 -35.76
N SER A 510 8.40 -14.48 -36.03
CA SER A 510 8.94 -13.16 -36.37
C SER A 510 8.30 -12.12 -35.49
N TYR A 511 9.06 -11.09 -35.15
CA TYR A 511 8.56 -9.99 -34.34
C TYR A 511 9.14 -8.66 -34.78
N SER A 512 8.39 -7.60 -34.51
CA SER A 512 8.81 -6.24 -34.79
C SER A 512 8.40 -5.31 -33.67
N ILE A 513 9.16 -4.23 -33.54
CA ILE A 513 8.90 -3.14 -32.62
C ILE A 513 8.90 -1.83 -33.39
N LYS A 514 7.90 -0.98 -33.12
CA LYS A 514 7.78 0.35 -33.71
C LYS A 514 7.58 1.39 -32.63
N PHE A 515 8.31 2.48 -32.73
CA PHE A 515 8.27 3.60 -31.79
C PHE A 515 7.36 4.71 -32.29
N HIS A 516 6.68 5.36 -31.36
CA HIS A 516 5.75 6.46 -31.59
C HIS A 516 6.01 7.61 -30.62
N SER A 517 5.58 8.82 -30.98
CA SER A 517 5.74 10.03 -30.15
C SER A 517 4.45 10.82 -30.08
N ILE A 518 3.79 10.76 -28.92
CA ILE A 518 2.67 11.62 -28.56
C ILE A 518 2.99 12.25 -27.22
N LEU A 519 3.72 13.35 -27.23
CA LEU A 519 4.21 14.02 -26.03
C LEU A 519 3.34 15.22 -25.66
N ILE A 520 3.34 15.53 -24.36
CA ILE A 520 2.71 16.71 -23.78
C ILE A 520 3.82 17.62 -23.24
N SER A 521 3.76 18.90 -23.58
CA SER A 521 4.67 19.95 -23.10
C SER A 521 3.87 21.00 -22.30
N PRO A 522 4.40 21.53 -21.18
CA PRO A 522 5.80 21.50 -20.73
C PRO A 522 6.23 20.32 -19.84
N SER A 523 5.31 19.48 -19.36
CA SER A 523 5.61 18.43 -18.37
C SER A 523 4.91 17.09 -18.66
N ILE A 524 5.52 16.00 -18.17
CA ILE A 524 4.97 14.63 -18.26
C ILE A 524 3.66 14.50 -17.46
N SER A 525 3.51 15.27 -16.38
CA SER A 525 2.25 15.41 -15.64
C SER A 525 1.58 16.75 -15.95
N LEU A 526 0.26 16.74 -16.07
CA LEU A 526 -0.53 17.97 -16.25
C LEU A 526 -1.12 18.38 -14.89
N HIS A 527 -0.93 19.65 -14.51
CA HIS A 527 -1.39 20.19 -13.23
C HIS A 527 -2.34 21.36 -13.47
N LEU A 528 -3.62 21.15 -13.17
CA LEU A 528 -4.68 22.12 -13.30
C LEU A 528 -4.94 22.76 -11.95
N ARG A 529 -5.23 24.06 -11.94
CA ARG A 529 -5.72 24.77 -10.75
C ARG A 529 -7.17 25.15 -10.98
N SER A 530 -8.07 24.81 -10.07
CA SER A 530 -9.49 25.13 -10.22
C SER A 530 -9.77 26.65 -10.24
N SER A 531 -8.84 27.47 -9.74
CA SER A 531 -8.88 28.93 -9.90
C SER A 531 -8.70 29.39 -11.36
N GLN A 532 -8.19 28.53 -12.23
CA GLN A 532 -8.09 28.76 -13.67
C GLN A 532 -9.24 28.02 -14.36
N SER A 533 -9.97 28.73 -15.23
CA SER A 533 -11.13 28.15 -15.94
C SER A 533 -10.73 27.14 -17.02
N TYR A 534 -9.46 27.16 -17.46
CA TYR A 534 -8.91 26.27 -18.46
C TYR A 534 -7.40 26.08 -18.26
N GLU A 535 -6.86 24.98 -18.81
CA GLU A 535 -5.43 24.70 -18.89
C GLU A 535 -5.00 24.57 -20.35
N ARG A 536 -3.82 25.06 -20.69
CA ARG A 536 -3.23 24.93 -22.03
C ARG A 536 -2.07 23.95 -21.97
N PHE A 537 -2.09 22.94 -22.83
CA PHE A 537 -0.93 22.08 -23.06
C PHE A 537 -0.65 21.97 -24.56
N VAL A 538 0.57 21.56 -24.91
CA VAL A 538 0.99 21.41 -26.30
C VAL A 538 1.22 19.93 -26.59
N LEU A 539 0.58 19.44 -27.66
CA LEU A 539 0.89 18.14 -28.24
C LEU A 539 2.01 18.25 -29.25
N GLU A 540 3.01 17.40 -29.12
CA GLU A 540 4.19 17.41 -29.97
C GLU A 540 4.52 16.01 -30.47
N ASN A 541 4.86 15.92 -31.75
CA ASN A 541 5.61 14.80 -32.30
C ASN A 541 7.09 15.20 -32.38
N ARG A 542 7.93 14.56 -31.57
CA ARG A 542 9.38 14.81 -31.53
C ARG A 542 10.19 13.77 -32.31
N LEU A 543 9.56 12.75 -32.88
CA LEU A 543 10.23 11.79 -33.76
C LEU A 543 10.53 12.44 -35.12
N ILE A 544 11.82 12.47 -35.46
CA ILE A 544 12.36 13.14 -36.65
C ILE A 544 11.70 12.63 -37.92
N ASN A 545 11.29 13.55 -38.81
CA ASN A 545 10.71 13.26 -40.14
C ASN A 545 9.49 12.32 -40.13
N THR A 546 8.74 12.25 -39.03
CA THR A 546 7.52 11.43 -38.94
C THR A 546 6.25 12.26 -38.81
N TYR A 547 5.11 11.61 -38.97
CA TYR A 547 3.81 12.14 -38.57
C TYR A 547 3.06 11.10 -37.72
N GLU A 548 2.26 11.59 -36.79
CA GLU A 548 1.43 10.77 -35.92
C GLU A 548 -0.04 11.10 -36.12
N ASN A 549 -0.87 10.08 -36.28
CA ASN A 549 -2.32 10.22 -36.39
C ASN A 549 -2.96 9.79 -35.07
N ILE A 550 -3.69 10.70 -34.42
CA ILE A 550 -4.52 10.41 -33.25
C ILE A 550 -5.97 10.35 -33.73
N ASN A 551 -6.59 9.18 -33.61
CA ASN A 551 -7.95 8.91 -34.04
C ASN A 551 -8.93 9.11 -32.87
N GLY A 552 -9.35 10.35 -32.66
CA GLY A 552 -10.32 10.73 -31.64
C GLY A 552 -9.76 11.70 -30.60
N LEU A 553 -10.59 11.99 -29.61
CA LEU A 553 -10.29 12.96 -28.55
C LEU A 553 -9.39 12.38 -27.46
N PRO A 554 -8.48 13.19 -26.88
CA PRO A 554 -7.85 12.83 -25.61
C PRO A 554 -8.92 12.45 -24.59
N THR A 555 -8.73 11.35 -23.88
CA THR A 555 -9.69 10.89 -22.86
C THR A 555 -9.02 10.95 -21.51
N ILE A 556 -9.63 11.68 -20.58
CA ILE A 556 -9.20 11.75 -19.19
C ILE A 556 -10.09 10.83 -18.36
N ASN A 557 -9.44 9.94 -17.63
CA ASN A 557 -10.08 9.09 -16.65
C ASN A 557 -9.66 9.54 -15.25
N TRP A 558 -10.56 10.24 -14.56
CA TRP A 558 -10.37 10.62 -13.16
C TRP A 558 -10.57 9.40 -12.27
N LYS A 559 -9.50 8.97 -11.59
CA LYS A 559 -9.49 7.75 -10.79
C LYS A 559 -9.74 8.02 -9.31
N PHE A 560 -9.16 9.10 -8.78
CA PHE A 560 -9.20 9.40 -7.36
C PHE A 560 -9.48 10.87 -7.07
N LEU A 561 -10.24 11.11 -6.00
CA LEU A 561 -10.27 12.37 -5.28
C LEU A 561 -9.36 12.19 -4.06
N VAL A 562 -8.28 12.96 -3.99
CA VAL A 562 -7.24 12.81 -2.97
C VAL A 562 -7.42 13.84 -1.87
N GLN A 563 -7.59 13.36 -0.65
CA GLN A 563 -7.65 14.17 0.57
C GLN A 563 -6.31 14.09 1.31
N THR A 564 -5.70 15.24 1.56
CA THR A 564 -4.44 15.34 2.30
C THR A 564 -4.72 15.58 3.78
N LEU A 565 -4.20 14.72 4.65
CA LEU A 565 -4.32 14.81 6.10
C LEU A 565 -2.97 15.08 6.76
N ARG A 566 -3.01 15.89 7.82
CA ARG A 566 -1.88 16.11 8.73
C ARG A 566 -2.10 15.31 10.01
N PRO A 567 -1.02 14.87 10.69
CA PRO A 567 -1.15 14.19 11.97
C PRO A 567 -1.81 15.10 13.02
N ASN A 568 -2.66 14.52 13.86
CA ASN A 568 -3.22 15.20 15.03
C ASN A 568 -2.10 15.39 16.06
N LYS A 569 -1.77 16.65 16.37
CA LYS A 569 -0.65 17.02 17.24
C LYS A 569 -0.82 16.55 18.69
N ASP A 570 -2.06 16.49 19.19
CA ASP A 570 -2.32 16.18 20.59
C ASP A 570 -2.24 14.65 20.86
N GLU A 571 -2.52 13.84 19.83
CA GLU A 571 -2.53 12.38 19.94
C GLU A 571 -1.25 11.72 19.40
N SER A 572 -0.56 12.39 18.46
CA SER A 572 0.65 11.87 17.84
C SER A 572 1.86 12.06 18.75
N LYS A 573 2.57 10.97 19.05
CA LYS A 573 3.67 10.99 20.03
C LYS A 573 4.71 9.90 19.78
N ILE A 574 5.92 10.16 20.24
CA ILE A 574 7.00 9.19 20.30
C ILE A 574 6.90 8.45 21.64
N GLN A 575 7.02 7.12 21.61
CA GLN A 575 6.93 6.26 22.78
C GLN A 575 8.04 5.21 22.74
N ILE A 576 8.48 4.79 23.93
CA ILE A 576 9.41 3.69 24.09
C ILE A 576 8.65 2.37 23.90
N LEU A 577 9.16 1.47 23.06
CA LEU A 577 8.58 0.14 22.91
C LEU A 577 9.02 -0.81 24.03
N SER A 578 8.35 -1.96 24.11
CA SER A 578 8.66 -2.97 25.13
C SER A 578 10.08 -3.56 24.99
N LYS A 579 10.53 -4.31 26.00
CA LYS A 579 11.81 -5.05 25.98
C LYS A 579 11.99 -6.01 24.79
N ARG A 580 10.88 -6.43 24.16
CA ARG A 580 10.92 -7.22 22.91
C ARG A 580 11.59 -6.45 21.77
N ASP A 581 11.38 -5.14 21.75
CA ASP A 581 11.81 -4.21 20.70
C ASP A 581 13.05 -3.42 21.16
N CYS A 582 14.09 -4.16 21.53
CA CYS A 582 15.40 -3.65 21.91
C CYS A 582 16.45 -4.51 21.21
N LEU A 583 17.44 -3.92 20.55
CA LEU A 583 18.48 -4.66 19.83
C LEU A 583 19.49 -5.31 20.80
N THR A 584 20.36 -6.17 20.27
CA THR A 584 21.27 -7.04 21.04
C THR A 584 22.37 -6.29 21.79
N ASP A 585 22.62 -5.04 21.45
CA ASP A 585 23.54 -4.11 22.10
C ASP A 585 22.83 -3.09 23.01
N GLN A 586 21.60 -3.41 23.45
CA GLN A 586 20.76 -2.58 24.30
C GLN A 586 20.26 -1.28 23.64
N ARG A 587 20.40 -1.13 22.31
CA ARG A 587 19.73 -0.03 21.60
C ARG A 587 18.21 -0.22 21.65
N GLN A 588 17.54 0.68 22.37
CA GLN A 588 16.09 0.69 22.50
C GLN A 588 15.43 1.20 21.21
N ILE A 589 14.40 0.51 20.73
CA ILE A 589 13.60 0.98 19.58
C ILE A 589 12.42 1.82 20.10
N TYR A 590 12.21 2.96 19.45
CA TYR A 590 11.10 3.87 19.71
C TYR A 590 10.04 3.72 18.62
N GLN A 591 8.79 4.03 18.97
CA GLN A 591 7.66 4.13 18.06
C GLN A 591 7.20 5.58 17.99
N LEU A 592 7.15 6.15 16.80
CA LEU A 592 6.35 7.32 16.47
C LEU A 592 4.96 6.85 16.05
N LEU A 593 3.98 7.08 16.93
CA LEU A 593 2.58 6.83 16.64
C LEU A 593 1.96 8.12 16.12
N LEU A 594 1.54 8.10 14.86
CA LEU A 594 0.80 9.18 14.22
C LEU A 594 -0.68 8.84 14.17
N VAL A 595 -1.54 9.82 14.48
CA VAL A 595 -3.00 9.65 14.43
C VAL A 595 -3.61 10.65 13.47
N PHE A 596 -4.48 10.18 12.57
CA PHE A 596 -5.18 10.98 11.58
C PHE A 596 -6.67 10.72 11.68
N ASN A 597 -7.48 11.78 11.65
CA ASN A 597 -8.93 11.69 11.75
C ASN A 597 -9.56 12.18 10.45
N PHE A 598 -10.59 11.49 9.96
CA PHE A 598 -11.36 11.93 8.78
C PHE A 598 -12.79 11.43 8.83
N THR A 599 -13.66 12.11 8.07
CA THR A 599 -15.09 11.82 8.00
C THR A 599 -15.51 11.53 6.56
N LEU A 600 -16.26 10.46 6.37
CA LEU A 600 -16.94 10.13 5.13
C LEU A 600 -18.42 10.50 5.22
N LEU A 601 -18.89 11.30 4.26
CA LEU A 601 -20.31 11.66 4.11
C LEU A 601 -21.10 10.61 3.35
N LYS A 602 -20.43 9.77 2.57
CA LYS A 602 -20.98 8.66 1.80
C LYS A 602 -19.99 7.51 1.78
N ALA A 603 -20.50 6.29 1.70
CA ALA A 603 -19.69 5.10 1.50
C ALA A 603 -18.77 5.25 0.29
N SER A 604 -17.50 4.85 0.46
CA SER A 604 -16.45 5.04 -0.54
C SER A 604 -15.39 3.95 -0.40
N GLU A 605 -14.79 3.57 -1.53
CA GLU A 605 -13.60 2.74 -1.53
C GLU A 605 -12.36 3.65 -1.54
N ILE A 606 -11.54 3.53 -0.51
CA ILE A 606 -10.37 4.40 -0.29
C ILE A 606 -9.06 3.62 -0.43
N GLN A 607 -8.00 4.32 -0.80
CA GLN A 607 -6.61 3.87 -0.66
C GLN A 607 -5.87 4.87 0.23
N ILE A 608 -5.04 4.38 1.14
CA ILE A 608 -4.29 5.22 2.08
C ILE A 608 -2.81 5.14 1.71
N LYS A 609 -2.18 6.29 1.46
CA LYS A 609 -0.78 6.40 1.05
C LYS A 609 -0.04 7.41 1.91
N CYS A 610 1.21 7.10 2.25
CA CYS A 610 2.14 8.04 2.88
C CYS A 610 3.23 8.40 1.84
N PRO A 611 3.09 9.51 1.08
CA PRO A 611 3.96 9.81 -0.04
C PRO A 611 5.46 9.83 0.29
N TYR A 612 5.81 10.23 1.51
CA TYR A 612 7.21 10.33 1.95
C TYR A 612 7.92 8.98 2.10
N LEU A 613 7.17 7.91 2.40
CA LEU A 613 7.71 6.56 2.68
C LEU A 613 7.22 5.51 1.67
N HIS A 614 6.40 5.92 0.69
CA HIS A 614 5.74 5.00 -0.25
C HIS A 614 6.78 4.28 -1.12
N GLU A 615 6.52 3.01 -1.42
CA GLU A 615 7.37 2.14 -2.26
C GLU A 615 8.79 1.88 -1.69
N LEU A 616 8.98 2.08 -0.37
CA LEU A 616 10.24 1.79 0.32
C LEU A 616 10.01 0.76 1.43
N LEU A 617 10.57 -0.44 1.26
CA LEU A 617 10.50 -1.53 2.23
C LEU A 617 11.90 -1.86 2.79
N TYR A 618 12.76 -2.48 1.98
CA TYR A 618 14.10 -2.89 2.38
C TYR A 618 15.10 -1.72 2.41
N ASP A 619 14.94 -0.79 1.48
CA ASP A 619 15.73 0.43 1.28
C ASP A 619 15.21 1.63 2.09
N ASN A 620 14.27 1.39 2.99
CA ASN A 620 13.74 2.40 3.90
C ASN A 620 14.70 2.65 5.08
N GLU A 621 14.92 3.92 5.42
CA GLU A 621 15.69 4.31 6.61
C GLU A 621 14.90 4.05 7.91
N TYR A 622 13.57 4.00 7.85
CA TYR A 622 12.71 3.77 9.01
C TYR A 622 12.28 2.30 9.12
N GLU A 623 12.13 1.81 10.36
CA GLU A 623 11.82 0.41 10.65
C GLU A 623 10.32 0.06 10.51
N GLY A 624 9.62 0.66 9.55
CA GLY A 624 8.23 0.38 9.20
C GLY A 624 7.35 1.62 9.09
N ALA A 625 6.19 1.45 8.44
CA ALA A 625 5.20 2.50 8.24
C ALA A 625 3.77 1.93 8.18
N LEU A 626 3.53 0.84 8.93
CA LEU A 626 2.23 0.16 9.01
C LEU A 626 1.17 1.14 9.51
N TRP A 627 0.04 1.21 8.82
CA TRP A 627 -1.12 1.96 9.24
C TRP A 627 -2.32 1.02 9.46
N MET A 628 -3.17 1.36 10.42
CA MET A 628 -4.42 0.68 10.75
C MET A 628 -5.57 1.69 10.80
N CYS A 629 -6.68 1.35 10.16
CA CYS A 629 -7.91 2.16 10.13
C CYS A 629 -8.94 1.60 11.11
N PHE A 630 -9.53 2.49 11.89
CA PHE A 630 -10.54 2.19 12.89
C PHE A 630 -11.76 3.10 12.74
N ASP A 631 -12.91 2.65 13.22
CA ASP A 631 -14.05 3.54 13.48
C ASP A 631 -13.92 4.24 14.85
N THR A 632 -14.90 5.07 15.20
CA THR A 632 -14.96 5.72 16.52
C THR A 632 -15.26 4.77 17.69
N ASN A 633 -15.76 3.56 17.41
CA ASN A 633 -15.91 2.48 18.40
C ASN A 633 -14.61 1.69 18.62
N LYS A 634 -13.51 2.07 17.95
CA LYS A 634 -12.22 1.37 17.93
C LYS A 634 -12.26 0.02 17.22
N GLN A 635 -13.32 -0.27 16.46
CA GLN A 635 -13.40 -1.44 15.60
C GLN A 635 -12.29 -1.37 14.55
N TYR A 636 -11.54 -2.45 14.41
CA TYR A 636 -10.54 -2.59 13.34
C TYR A 636 -11.23 -2.80 11.98
N LEU A 637 -10.94 -1.97 11.00
CA LEU A 637 -11.53 -2.01 9.66
C LEU A 637 -10.57 -2.50 8.58
N GLY A 638 -9.27 -2.30 8.79
CA GLY A 638 -8.23 -2.75 7.87
C GLY A 638 -6.89 -2.09 8.12
N SER A 639 -5.88 -2.55 7.40
CA SER A 639 -4.51 -2.05 7.50
C SER A 639 -3.82 -2.07 6.15
N GLY A 640 -2.72 -1.35 6.06
CA GLY A 640 -1.80 -1.40 4.94
C GLY A 640 -0.41 -0.95 5.38
N ASP A 641 0.53 -1.10 4.47
CA ASP A 641 1.91 -0.65 4.62
C ASP A 641 2.32 0.13 3.37
N VAL A 642 3.55 0.64 3.35
CA VAL A 642 4.01 1.58 2.31
C VAL A 642 4.35 0.92 0.97
N MET A 643 4.58 -0.40 0.93
CA MET A 643 5.08 -1.11 -0.25
C MET A 643 4.01 -1.34 -1.33
N LYS A 644 2.74 -1.54 -0.94
CA LYS A 644 1.65 -1.92 -1.86
C LYS A 644 0.44 -1.03 -1.65
N ASP A 645 -0.42 -0.97 -2.66
CA ASP A 645 -1.69 -0.27 -2.58
C ASP A 645 -2.75 -1.15 -1.94
N TYR A 646 -3.23 -0.75 -0.76
CA TYR A 646 -4.32 -1.41 -0.05
C TYR A 646 -5.61 -0.62 -0.21
N SER A 647 -6.69 -1.29 -0.64
CA SER A 647 -8.02 -0.70 -0.78
C SER A 647 -8.93 -1.12 0.38
N LEU A 648 -9.63 -0.16 0.97
CA LEU A 648 -10.63 -0.38 2.02
C LEU A 648 -11.97 0.20 1.59
N LYS A 649 -13.03 -0.59 1.72
CA LYS A 649 -14.41 -0.10 1.53
C LYS A 649 -14.95 0.32 2.89
N LEU A 650 -15.27 1.61 3.01
CA LEU A 650 -15.76 2.21 4.23
C LEU A 650 -17.16 2.76 4.01
N GLU A 651 -18.01 2.58 5.01
CA GLU A 651 -19.34 3.20 5.05
C GLU A 651 -19.26 4.68 5.45
N LYS A 652 -20.40 5.37 5.42
CA LYS A 652 -20.50 6.73 5.96
C LYS A 652 -20.17 6.72 7.45
N GLY A 653 -19.31 7.63 7.91
CA GLY A 653 -18.93 7.71 9.32
C GLY A 653 -17.64 8.47 9.58
N ASP A 654 -17.23 8.47 10.84
CA ASP A 654 -15.97 9.06 11.32
C ASP A 654 -14.95 7.94 11.56
N PHE A 655 -13.72 8.16 11.12
CA PHE A 655 -12.65 7.18 11.11
C PHE A 655 -11.35 7.74 11.66
N ILE A 656 -10.55 6.84 12.23
CA ILE A 656 -9.27 7.13 12.86
C ILE A 656 -8.22 6.20 12.21
N ILE A 657 -7.20 6.79 11.61
CA ILE A 657 -6.03 6.06 11.11
C ILE A 657 -4.91 6.24 12.11
N ARG A 658 -4.32 5.12 12.54
CA ARG A 658 -3.10 5.10 13.35
C ARG A 658 -1.98 4.56 12.48
N MET A 659 -0.86 5.27 12.40
CA MET A 659 0.33 4.85 11.65
C MET A 659 1.51 4.75 12.61
N ASN A 660 2.27 3.66 12.50
CA ASN A 660 3.41 3.37 13.35
C ASN A 660 4.70 3.41 12.53
N ILE A 661 5.60 4.32 12.91
CA ILE A 661 6.95 4.40 12.37
C ILE A 661 7.93 4.11 13.50
N ARG A 662 8.94 3.28 13.24
CA ARG A 662 9.90 2.82 14.26
C ARG A 662 11.32 3.21 13.90
N HIS A 663 12.13 3.48 14.93
CA HIS A 663 13.57 3.68 14.77
C HIS A 663 14.29 3.60 16.14
N ASP A 664 15.57 3.24 16.20
CA ASP A 664 16.39 3.26 17.43
C ASP A 664 16.94 4.67 17.74
N LYS A 665 17.24 5.48 16.72
CA LYS A 665 17.53 6.93 16.84
C LYS A 665 16.26 7.77 17.04
N TYR A 666 16.10 8.36 18.22
CA TYR A 666 14.98 9.23 18.57
C TYR A 666 14.88 10.48 17.67
N ASP A 667 16.01 11.12 17.36
CA ASP A 667 16.06 12.39 16.60
C ASP A 667 15.47 12.26 15.18
N LEU A 668 15.59 11.08 14.55
CA LEU A 668 15.00 10.86 13.23
C LEU A 668 13.47 10.84 13.29
N LEU A 669 12.90 10.21 14.33
CA LEU A 669 11.46 10.22 14.55
C LEU A 669 10.95 11.63 14.91
N GLU A 670 11.72 12.38 15.70
CA GLU A 670 11.36 13.73 16.08
C GLU A 670 11.32 14.68 14.87
N ARG A 671 12.22 14.50 13.90
CA ARG A 671 12.20 15.24 12.63
C ARG A 671 10.94 15.00 11.82
N LEU A 672 10.34 13.81 11.87
CA LEU A 672 9.06 13.54 11.18
C LEU A 672 7.87 14.24 11.84
N LEU A 673 7.97 14.58 13.13
CA LEU A 673 6.90 15.20 13.90
C LEU A 673 6.94 16.75 13.88
N LYS A 674 8.12 17.36 13.66
CA LYS A 674 8.31 18.83 13.73
C LYS A 674 7.92 19.55 12.43
N ASP A 675 6.85 20.35 12.48
CA ASP A 675 6.39 21.19 11.36
C ASP A 675 7.40 22.27 10.91
N ASN A 676 8.27 22.74 11.80
CA ASN A 676 9.18 23.88 11.57
C ASN A 676 10.62 23.43 11.23
N GLY A 677 10.77 22.60 10.18
CA GLY A 677 12.09 22.26 9.62
C GLY A 677 12.36 20.78 9.35
N GLY A 678 11.42 19.87 9.61
CA GLY A 678 11.52 18.45 9.27
C GLY A 678 10.31 17.98 8.46
N THR A 679 10.52 17.76 7.15
CA THR A 679 9.71 17.06 6.11
C THR A 679 8.18 17.22 6.03
N GLY A 680 7.45 17.61 7.08
CA GLY A 680 6.00 17.78 7.11
C GLY A 680 5.28 16.53 6.59
N LEU A 681 5.27 15.44 7.37
CA LEU A 681 4.63 14.20 6.93
C LEU A 681 3.12 14.41 6.73
N SER A 682 2.61 13.93 5.59
CA SER A 682 1.19 13.97 5.25
C SER A 682 0.72 12.58 4.83
N LEU A 683 -0.56 12.30 5.09
CA LEU A 683 -1.23 11.09 4.66
C LEU A 683 -2.23 11.44 3.56
N HIS A 684 -2.21 10.72 2.45
CA HIS A 684 -3.16 10.87 1.36
C HIS A 684 -4.22 9.78 1.46
N ILE A 685 -5.49 10.19 1.51
CA ILE A 685 -6.63 9.30 1.34
C ILE A 685 -7.16 9.50 -0.08
N GLU A 686 -6.92 8.51 -0.94
CA GLU A 686 -7.38 8.48 -2.32
C GLU A 686 -8.76 7.81 -2.38
N HIS A 687 -9.81 8.61 -2.54
CA HIS A 687 -11.19 8.13 -2.70
C HIS A 687 -11.44 7.75 -4.16
N LYS A 688 -11.80 6.49 -4.45
CA LYS A 688 -12.13 6.07 -5.82
C LYS A 688 -13.33 6.82 -6.35
N VAL A 689 -13.20 7.37 -7.55
CA VAL A 689 -14.26 8.11 -8.25
C VAL A 689 -14.64 7.44 -9.55
N SER A 690 -15.92 7.55 -9.89
CA SER A 690 -16.48 7.07 -11.16
C SER A 690 -17.54 8.04 -11.66
N GLY A 691 -17.62 8.24 -12.98
CA GLY A 691 -18.69 9.01 -13.60
C GLY A 691 -18.53 10.54 -13.53
N LEU A 692 -17.31 11.04 -13.31
CA LEU A 692 -17.01 12.47 -13.45
C LEU A 692 -17.13 12.90 -14.93
N PRO A 693 -17.57 14.14 -15.20
CA PRO A 693 -17.68 14.64 -16.57
C PRO A 693 -16.31 14.69 -17.24
N ALA A 694 -16.26 14.27 -18.51
CA ALA A 694 -15.06 14.45 -19.32
C ALA A 694 -14.85 15.95 -19.60
N PRO A 695 -13.61 16.45 -19.53
CA PRO A 695 -13.31 17.83 -19.92
C PRO A 695 -13.50 18.01 -21.43
N ASP A 696 -13.84 19.24 -21.81
CA ASP A 696 -13.96 19.64 -23.21
C ASP A 696 -12.60 20.13 -23.72
N PHE A 697 -12.30 19.83 -24.99
CA PHE A 697 -11.04 20.22 -25.65
C PHE A 697 -11.31 21.18 -26.83
N TYR A 698 -10.41 22.15 -27.00
CA TYR A 698 -10.50 23.22 -28.01
C TYR A 698 -9.15 23.49 -28.67
N TYR A 699 -9.15 23.85 -29.97
CA TYR A 699 -7.95 24.27 -30.71
C TYR A 699 -7.56 25.73 -30.48
N SER A 700 -8.51 26.57 -30.06
CA SER A 700 -8.28 28.01 -29.87
C SER A 700 -8.99 28.53 -28.63
N LEU A 701 -8.45 29.62 -28.09
CA LEU A 701 -9.03 30.31 -26.95
C LEU A 701 -10.43 30.87 -27.26
N ASP A 702 -10.63 31.41 -28.47
CA ASP A 702 -11.94 31.90 -28.93
C ASP A 702 -13.00 30.80 -28.97
N GLY A 703 -12.62 29.59 -29.39
CA GLY A 703 -13.51 28.43 -29.38
C GLY A 703 -13.91 28.03 -27.96
N LEU A 704 -12.96 28.08 -27.02
CA LEU A 704 -13.20 27.83 -25.60
C LEU A 704 -14.15 28.88 -24.99
N HIS A 705 -13.88 30.17 -25.22
CA HIS A 705 -14.70 31.28 -24.70
C HIS A 705 -16.12 31.28 -25.27
N THR A 706 -16.27 31.00 -26.56
CA THR A 706 -17.60 30.93 -27.21
C THR A 706 -18.31 29.60 -26.98
N GLN A 707 -17.61 28.61 -26.40
CA GLN A 707 -18.02 27.20 -26.31
C GLN A 707 -18.45 26.58 -27.65
N LYS A 708 -18.00 27.17 -28.77
CA LYS A 708 -18.26 26.71 -30.14
C LYS A 708 -17.01 26.03 -30.70
N LYS A 709 -17.17 25.16 -31.70
CA LYS A 709 -16.05 24.46 -32.37
C LYS A 709 -15.18 23.63 -31.40
N LYS A 710 -15.82 22.89 -30.48
CA LYS A 710 -15.17 21.81 -29.72
C LYS A 710 -14.42 20.89 -30.69
N ILE A 711 -13.27 20.37 -30.27
CA ILE A 711 -12.60 19.32 -31.05
C ILE A 711 -13.61 18.16 -31.18
N GLN A 712 -13.97 17.80 -32.41
CA GLN A 712 -14.81 16.64 -32.68
C GLN A 712 -13.92 15.42 -32.93
N ALA A 713 -14.49 14.22 -32.95
CA ALA A 713 -13.76 12.99 -33.25
C ALA A 713 -13.29 12.96 -34.72
N SER A 714 -12.25 13.72 -35.04
CA SER A 714 -11.51 13.69 -36.30
C SER A 714 -10.07 13.26 -36.05
N THR A 715 -9.39 12.78 -37.09
CA THR A 715 -7.98 12.39 -36.99
C THR A 715 -7.12 13.64 -36.83
N ILE A 716 -6.49 13.80 -35.67
CA ILE A 716 -5.47 14.82 -35.44
C ILE A 716 -4.16 14.32 -36.04
N LYS A 717 -3.60 15.06 -37.00
CA LYS A 717 -2.30 14.76 -37.61
C LYS A 717 -1.22 15.65 -36.98
N LEU A 718 -0.33 15.06 -36.19
CA LEU A 718 0.82 15.73 -35.60
C LEU A 718 2.04 15.54 -36.50
N GLN A 719 2.52 16.61 -37.10
CA GLN A 719 3.78 16.60 -37.87
C GLN A 719 4.99 16.80 -36.96
N TRP A 720 6.12 16.22 -37.33
CA TRP A 720 7.38 16.47 -36.63
C TRP A 720 7.68 17.97 -36.53
N GLY A 721 8.02 18.43 -35.33
CA GLY A 721 8.40 19.82 -35.07
C GLY A 721 7.26 20.85 -35.12
N GLN A 722 6.00 20.42 -35.32
CA GLN A 722 4.84 21.29 -35.31
C GLN A 722 4.05 21.13 -34.00
N PRO A 723 4.27 22.02 -33.01
CA PRO A 723 3.53 21.99 -31.76
C PRO A 723 2.06 22.34 -31.98
N LEU A 724 1.15 21.51 -31.48
CA LEU A 724 -0.29 21.73 -31.54
C LEU A 724 -0.82 22.12 -30.15
N PRO A 725 -1.18 23.39 -29.91
CA PRO A 725 -1.76 23.80 -28.64
C PRO A 725 -3.20 23.28 -28.51
N ILE A 726 -3.50 22.71 -27.34
CA ILE A 726 -4.84 22.28 -26.95
C ILE A 726 -5.21 22.99 -25.65
N PHE A 727 -6.44 23.49 -25.62
CA PHE A 727 -7.05 24.11 -24.44
C PHE A 727 -8.10 23.16 -23.87
N MET A 728 -8.06 22.97 -22.56
CA MET A 728 -8.90 22.00 -21.86
C MET A 728 -9.60 22.66 -20.67
N THR A 729 -10.87 22.35 -20.47
CA THR A 729 -11.64 22.85 -19.32
C THR A 729 -11.35 22.07 -18.04
N THR A 730 -11.56 22.70 -16.90
CA THR A 730 -11.44 22.05 -15.57
C THR A 730 -12.76 21.38 -15.17
N VAL A 731 -12.70 20.39 -14.27
CA VAL A 731 -13.92 19.79 -13.69
C VAL A 731 -14.54 20.79 -12.70
N PRO A 732 -15.81 21.18 -12.87
CA PRO A 732 -16.50 22.06 -11.93
C PRO A 732 -16.65 21.45 -10.53
N GLU A 733 -16.50 22.26 -9.48
CA GLU A 733 -16.57 21.82 -8.08
C GLU A 733 -17.94 21.25 -7.68
N ASP A 734 -19.02 21.77 -8.26
CA ASP A 734 -20.41 21.32 -8.01
C ASP A 734 -20.67 19.89 -8.51
N LYS A 735 -19.86 19.40 -9.45
CA LYS A 735 -19.94 18.05 -10.01
C LYS A 735 -19.07 17.03 -9.26
N LEU A 736 -18.28 17.47 -8.28
CA LEU A 736 -17.49 16.56 -7.46
C LEU A 736 -18.39 15.73 -6.53
N PRO A 737 -18.03 14.47 -6.25
CA PRO A 737 -18.74 13.68 -5.27
C PRO A 737 -18.63 14.33 -3.88
N LYS A 738 -19.77 14.47 -3.21
CA LYS A 738 -19.86 14.95 -1.82
C LYS A 738 -19.50 13.84 -0.82
N VAL A 739 -18.35 13.21 -1.01
CA VAL A 739 -17.84 12.12 -0.15
C VAL A 739 -17.17 12.68 1.11
N ILE A 740 -16.65 13.91 1.06
CA ILE A 740 -15.92 14.57 2.16
C ILE A 740 -16.50 15.96 2.46
N ASN A 741 -16.27 16.45 3.68
CA ASN A 741 -16.80 17.73 4.18
C ASN A 741 -16.14 18.99 3.58
N SER A 742 -14.85 18.91 3.23
CA SER A 742 -14.07 20.05 2.73
C SER A 742 -13.26 19.66 1.50
N ILE A 743 -13.30 20.51 0.47
CA ILE A 743 -12.57 20.34 -0.79
C ILE A 743 -11.25 21.15 -0.77
N ALA A 744 -11.07 22.03 0.21
CA ALA A 744 -9.85 22.80 0.40
C ALA A 744 -8.60 21.89 0.56
N GLY A 745 -7.58 22.11 -0.27
CA GLY A 745 -6.34 21.32 -0.23
C GLY A 745 -6.47 19.89 -0.75
N THR A 746 -7.62 19.55 -1.33
CA THR A 746 -7.84 18.28 -2.04
C THR A 746 -7.55 18.43 -3.53
N PHE A 747 -7.33 17.32 -4.21
CA PHE A 747 -7.10 17.33 -5.65
C PHE A 747 -7.63 16.08 -6.33
N LEU A 748 -8.07 16.19 -7.58
CA LEU A 748 -8.33 15.02 -8.41
C LEU A 748 -7.01 14.48 -8.97
N ARG A 749 -6.89 13.16 -9.02
CA ARG A 749 -5.83 12.43 -9.71
C ARG A 749 -6.45 11.52 -10.75
N GLY A 750 -5.94 11.60 -11.97
CA GLY A 750 -6.40 10.79 -13.10
C GLY A 750 -5.28 10.47 -14.07
N THR A 751 -5.67 9.85 -15.17
CA THR A 751 -4.77 9.53 -16.27
C THR A 751 -5.36 9.99 -17.59
N MET A 752 -4.52 10.54 -18.45
CA MET A 752 -4.88 10.92 -19.81
C MET A 752 -4.38 9.89 -20.82
N THR A 753 -5.21 9.62 -21.82
CA THR A 753 -4.95 8.65 -22.88
C THR A 753 -5.27 9.25 -24.24
N PHE A 754 -4.51 8.86 -25.28
CA PHE A 754 -4.72 9.32 -26.65
C PHE A 754 -5.18 8.14 -27.53
N PRO A 755 -6.37 8.20 -28.12
CA PRO A 755 -6.85 7.12 -28.95
C PRO A 755 -6.15 7.16 -30.31
N LYS A 756 -5.27 6.19 -30.59
CA LYS A 756 -4.85 5.88 -31.98
C LYS A 756 -5.62 4.70 -32.54
N ASN A 757 -5.82 3.66 -31.73
CA ASN A 757 -6.62 2.45 -31.94
C ASN A 757 -7.23 2.00 -30.60
N GLU A 758 -8.25 1.13 -30.59
CA GLU A 758 -8.92 0.67 -29.35
C GLU A 758 -7.96 0.08 -28.31
N LYS A 759 -6.92 -0.63 -28.75
CA LYS A 759 -5.90 -1.20 -27.84
C LYS A 759 -5.02 -0.14 -27.18
N MET A 760 -4.78 1.00 -27.83
CA MET A 760 -3.99 2.11 -27.28
C MET A 760 -4.79 2.95 -26.27
N LYS A 761 -6.14 2.91 -26.29
CA LYS A 761 -6.97 3.58 -25.28
C LYS A 761 -6.74 3.08 -23.85
N LYS A 762 -6.20 1.86 -23.69
CA LYS A 762 -5.91 1.26 -22.38
C LYS A 762 -4.52 1.64 -21.86
N LEU A 763 -3.69 2.30 -22.67
CA LEU A 763 -2.36 2.72 -22.26
C LEU A 763 -2.46 4.07 -21.54
N GLU A 764 -2.11 4.09 -20.26
CA GLU A 764 -2.10 5.30 -19.45
C GLU A 764 -0.82 6.09 -19.74
N MET A 765 -0.94 7.23 -20.43
CA MET A 765 0.21 7.91 -21.02
C MET A 765 0.74 9.02 -20.11
N ASN A 766 -0.16 9.77 -19.45
CA ASN A 766 0.22 10.91 -18.62
C ASN A 766 -0.65 10.97 -17.36
N THR A 767 -0.05 11.34 -16.24
CA THR A 767 -0.78 11.58 -14.99
C THR A 767 -1.30 13.02 -14.98
N ILE A 768 -2.55 13.20 -14.58
CA ILE A 768 -3.20 14.51 -14.50
C ILE A 768 -3.69 14.77 -13.08
N TYR A 769 -3.47 16.01 -12.63
CA TYR A 769 -3.88 16.50 -11.31
C TYR A 769 -4.72 17.75 -11.47
N GLN A 770 -5.82 17.87 -10.72
CA GLN A 770 -6.58 19.11 -10.61
C GLN A 770 -6.69 19.51 -9.13
N TYR A 771 -6.05 20.62 -8.75
CA TYR A 771 -6.03 21.13 -7.38
C TYR A 771 -7.18 22.10 -7.14
N PHE A 772 -7.88 21.90 -6.03
CA PHE A 772 -8.95 22.79 -5.61
C PHE A 772 -8.43 23.80 -4.59
N THR A 773 -8.82 25.06 -4.78
CA THR A 773 -8.50 26.14 -3.86
C THR A 773 -9.40 26.08 -2.63
N GLU A 774 -9.00 26.77 -1.56
CA GLU A 774 -9.93 27.01 -0.46
C GLU A 774 -11.19 27.68 -1.00
N PRO A 775 -12.39 27.19 -0.66
CA PRO A 775 -13.60 27.89 -1.03
C PRO A 775 -13.50 29.28 -0.41
N SER A 776 -13.52 30.33 -1.24
CA SER A 776 -13.70 31.69 -0.75
C SER A 776 -14.91 31.65 0.18
N SER A 777 -14.75 32.11 1.41
CA SER A 777 -15.85 32.28 2.34
C SER A 777 -16.81 33.30 1.74
N THR A 778 -17.67 32.85 0.83
CA THR A 778 -18.84 33.60 0.44
C THR A 778 -19.67 33.66 1.70
N SER A 779 -19.66 34.84 2.30
CA SER A 779 -20.45 35.22 3.46
C SER A 779 -21.93 35.07 3.11
N SER A 780 -22.42 33.84 3.17
CA SER A 780 -23.83 33.56 3.42
C SER A 780 -23.90 33.15 4.87
N SER A 781 -24.30 34.11 5.69
CA SER A 781 -24.61 33.94 7.11
C SER A 781 -25.69 32.88 7.29
N SER A 782 -25.29 31.62 7.39
CA SER A 782 -26.09 30.56 7.99
C SER A 782 -25.21 29.81 8.98
N SER A 783 -25.30 30.26 10.23
CA SER A 783 -24.63 29.70 11.39
C SER A 783 -25.13 28.28 11.68
N LYS A 784 -24.55 27.28 11.02
CA LYS A 784 -24.57 25.90 11.51
C LYS A 784 -23.39 25.70 12.44
N LYS A 785 -23.67 25.72 13.75
CA LYS A 785 -22.76 25.26 14.80
C LYS A 785 -22.37 23.80 14.51
N SER A 786 -21.10 23.57 14.17
CA SER A 786 -20.48 22.26 14.23
C SER A 786 -20.25 21.89 15.70
N SER A 787 -20.78 20.74 16.10
CA SER A 787 -20.53 20.12 17.40
C SER A 787 -19.17 19.41 17.35
N SER A 788 -18.13 20.04 17.90
CA SER A 788 -16.91 19.35 18.30
C SER A 788 -17.10 18.78 19.70
N THR A 789 -17.23 17.46 19.77
CA THR A 789 -17.27 16.70 21.02
C THR A 789 -15.84 16.55 21.54
N SER A 790 -15.47 17.31 22.57
CA SER A 790 -14.29 17.03 23.41
C SER A 790 -14.77 16.63 24.80
N VAL A 791 -14.39 15.43 25.24
CA VAL A 791 -14.73 14.86 26.55
C VAL A 791 -13.54 14.99 27.49
N THR A 792 -13.73 15.89 28.46
CA THR A 792 -13.28 15.90 29.86
C THR A 792 -11.79 15.96 30.21
N GLY A 793 -11.38 17.17 30.61
CA GLY A 793 -10.49 17.43 31.75
C GLY A 793 -11.10 18.56 32.59
N SER A 794 -11.36 18.28 33.87
CA SER A 794 -12.02 19.14 34.85
C SER A 794 -11.35 20.50 35.05
N SER A 795 -12.10 21.62 34.96
CA SER A 795 -12.10 22.72 35.94
C SER A 795 -12.89 23.96 35.46
N LYS A 796 -13.66 24.53 36.41
CA LYS A 796 -14.16 25.92 36.53
C LYS A 796 -14.91 26.54 35.34
N LYS A 797 -16.24 26.60 35.47
CA LYS A 797 -17.11 27.55 34.76
C LYS A 797 -16.68 29.00 35.07
N GLN A 798 -15.99 29.64 34.14
CA GLN A 798 -15.99 31.10 34.02
C GLN A 798 -17.03 31.49 32.97
N VAL A 799 -17.90 32.43 33.36
CA VAL A 799 -18.94 33.05 32.54
C VAL A 799 -18.25 34.05 31.62
N SER A 800 -18.29 33.81 30.30
CA SER A 800 -17.86 34.78 29.29
C SER A 800 -19.07 35.56 28.75
N SER A 801 -19.01 36.87 28.94
CA SER A 801 -19.96 37.89 28.50
C SER A 801 -20.18 37.92 26.98
N PRO A 802 -21.35 38.35 26.48
CA PRO A 802 -21.56 38.55 25.05
C PRO A 802 -20.91 39.86 24.58
N VAL A 803 -20.18 39.75 23.47
CA VAL A 803 -19.53 40.84 22.74
C VAL A 803 -20.61 41.70 22.06
N ILE A 804 -20.58 43.01 22.32
CA ILE A 804 -21.41 44.03 21.70
C ILE A 804 -20.73 44.46 20.40
N THR A 805 -21.30 44.15 19.24
CA THR A 805 -20.96 44.79 17.97
C THR A 805 -21.72 46.11 17.86
N THR A 806 -20.98 47.22 17.95
CA THR A 806 -21.47 48.57 17.69
C THR A 806 -21.53 48.84 16.19
N THR A 807 -22.73 48.99 15.62
CA THR A 807 -22.94 49.72 14.38
C THR A 807 -23.53 51.08 14.74
N THR A 808 -22.73 52.13 14.49
CA THR A 808 -23.11 53.53 14.50
C THR A 808 -24.00 53.83 13.31
N GLU A 809 -25.24 54.23 13.55
CA GLU A 809 -26.01 55.10 12.66
C GLU A 809 -26.97 55.94 13.51
N GLU A 810 -26.83 57.26 13.40
CA GLU A 810 -27.58 58.28 14.10
C GLU A 810 -28.98 58.41 13.48
N GLY A 811 -30.03 58.37 14.31
CA GLY A 811 -31.41 58.54 13.86
C GLY A 811 -32.45 58.27 14.95
N THR A 812 -32.61 59.25 15.85
CA THR A 812 -33.81 59.63 16.64
C THR A 812 -34.82 58.55 17.09
N THR A 813 -34.85 58.33 18.42
CA THR A 813 -36.02 58.00 19.28
C THR A 813 -36.92 56.81 18.90
N ASN A 814 -36.50 55.59 19.28
CA ASN A 814 -37.36 54.46 19.76
C ASN A 814 -36.60 53.15 20.11
N ASN A 815 -35.35 53.21 20.59
CA ASN A 815 -34.48 52.01 20.74
C ASN A 815 -34.46 51.35 22.14
N SER A 816 -35.03 51.94 23.19
CA SER A 816 -35.00 51.34 24.54
C SER A 816 -36.01 50.20 24.71
N SER A 817 -37.24 50.36 24.21
CA SER A 817 -38.29 49.32 24.34
C SER A 817 -37.99 48.05 23.54
N GLN A 818 -37.34 48.17 22.37
CA GLN A 818 -36.94 47.01 21.56
C GLN A 818 -35.84 46.18 22.23
N LYS A 819 -34.88 46.80 22.91
CA LYS A 819 -33.82 46.09 23.65
C LYS A 819 -34.36 45.39 24.89
N ASP A 820 -35.29 46.03 25.61
CA ASP A 820 -35.97 45.41 26.75
C ASP A 820 -36.83 44.22 26.31
N GLN A 821 -37.52 44.32 25.17
CA GLN A 821 -38.29 43.22 24.60
C GLN A 821 -37.39 42.05 24.17
N GLN A 822 -36.26 42.32 23.50
CA GLN A 822 -35.28 41.29 23.13
C GLN A 822 -34.65 40.62 24.36
N TYR A 823 -34.41 41.37 25.45
CA TYR A 823 -33.92 40.82 26.71
C TYR A 823 -34.97 39.88 27.35
N GLN A 824 -36.24 40.29 27.39
CA GLN A 824 -37.33 39.46 27.92
C GLN A 824 -37.53 38.18 27.09
N GLU A 825 -37.45 38.25 25.76
CA GLU A 825 -37.52 37.08 24.88
C GLU A 825 -36.33 36.13 25.09
N ALA A 826 -35.11 36.66 25.19
CA ALA A 826 -33.92 35.84 25.46
C ALA A 826 -33.96 35.19 26.85
N LEU A 827 -34.47 35.91 27.86
CA LEU A 827 -34.64 35.38 29.22
C LEU A 827 -35.72 34.30 29.27
N ARG A 828 -36.84 34.48 28.57
CA ARG A 828 -37.87 33.45 28.38
C ARG A 828 -37.29 32.21 27.72
N ASP A 829 -36.61 32.35 26.58
CA ASP A 829 -36.05 31.22 25.83
C ASP A 829 -34.98 30.49 26.65
N LEU A 830 -34.20 31.23 27.45
CA LEU A 830 -33.29 30.65 28.44
C LEU A 830 -34.07 29.83 29.47
N LYS A 831 -35.08 30.40 30.15
CA LYS A 831 -35.90 29.67 31.14
C LYS A 831 -36.52 28.40 30.52
N ILE A 832 -37.09 28.48 29.31
CA ILE A 832 -37.64 27.33 28.57
C ILE A 832 -36.56 26.26 28.33
N SER A 833 -35.35 26.65 27.92
CA SER A 833 -34.25 25.71 27.66
C SER A 833 -33.77 24.93 28.89
N TRP A 834 -34.07 25.42 30.10
CA TRP A 834 -33.74 24.76 31.36
C TRP A 834 -34.81 23.76 31.81
N ILE A 835 -36.08 23.93 31.44
CA ILE A 835 -37.20 23.05 31.84
C ILE A 835 -36.88 21.55 31.61
N PRO A 836 -36.39 21.09 30.43
CA PRO A 836 -36.12 19.66 30.21
C PRO A 836 -35.01 19.08 31.09
N LYS A 837 -34.19 19.94 31.72
CA LYS A 837 -33.02 19.57 32.54
C LYS A 837 -33.33 19.58 34.04
N LEU A 838 -34.49 20.10 34.45
CA LEU A 838 -34.89 20.19 35.85
C LEU A 838 -35.50 18.86 36.32
N THR A 839 -35.11 18.44 37.53
CA THR A 839 -35.59 17.20 38.18
C THR A 839 -36.77 17.44 39.12
N ASP A 840 -37.49 18.56 38.97
CA ASP A 840 -38.58 18.88 39.89
C ASP A 840 -39.85 18.09 39.55
N ASP A 841 -40.32 17.28 40.50
CA ASP A 841 -41.51 16.44 40.30
C ASP A 841 -42.79 17.25 40.03
N GLN A 842 -42.82 18.53 40.39
CA GLN A 842 -44.00 19.39 40.25
C GLN A 842 -43.99 20.35 39.05
N GLY A 843 -42.88 20.51 38.34
CA GLY A 843 -42.83 21.45 37.20
C GLY A 843 -43.04 22.91 37.56
N LYS A 844 -42.53 23.35 38.71
CA LYS A 844 -42.70 24.69 39.27
C LYS A 844 -42.31 25.79 38.28
N LEU A 845 -41.19 25.63 37.56
CA LEU A 845 -40.76 26.63 36.57
C LEU A 845 -41.73 26.74 35.39
N TYR A 846 -42.37 25.63 34.99
CA TYR A 846 -43.38 25.63 33.93
C TYR A 846 -44.67 26.29 34.40
N GLU A 847 -45.11 26.03 35.63
CA GLU A 847 -46.29 26.67 36.22
C GLU A 847 -46.06 28.17 36.48
N GLU A 848 -44.89 28.54 37.00
CA GLU A 848 -44.46 29.93 37.18
C GLU A 848 -44.52 30.71 35.86
N LEU A 849 -43.92 30.17 34.79
CA LEU A 849 -43.94 30.80 33.47
C LEU A 849 -45.36 30.96 32.90
N ILE A 850 -46.24 29.98 33.10
CA ILE A 850 -47.64 30.09 32.66
C ILE A 850 -48.42 31.13 33.49
N SER A 851 -48.10 31.26 34.78
CA SER A 851 -48.74 32.23 35.68
C SER A 851 -48.26 33.66 35.46
N GLU A 852 -47.00 33.86 35.06
CA GLU A 852 -46.37 35.17 34.87
C GLU A 852 -46.84 35.87 33.58
N GLN A 853 -47.18 35.13 32.51
CA GLN A 853 -47.58 35.72 31.22
C GLN A 853 -48.69 34.90 30.53
N GLN A 854 -49.89 35.48 30.36
CA GLN A 854 -51.03 34.81 29.70
C GLN A 854 -50.74 34.43 28.23
N ASP A 855 -49.91 35.18 27.53
CA ASP A 855 -49.54 34.92 26.12
C ASP A 855 -48.72 33.62 25.93
N LEU A 856 -48.07 33.13 27.00
CA LEU A 856 -47.30 31.89 26.97
C LEU A 856 -48.17 30.63 26.91
N ASN A 857 -49.47 30.73 27.19
CA ASN A 857 -50.37 29.59 27.14
C ASN A 857 -50.50 29.02 25.70
N ASN A 858 -50.30 29.85 24.67
CA ASN A 858 -50.28 29.44 23.27
C ASN A 858 -48.86 29.21 22.72
N HIS A 859 -47.82 29.30 23.57
CA HIS A 859 -46.43 29.18 23.14
C HIS A 859 -45.99 27.71 23.08
N VAL A 860 -46.05 27.12 21.88
CA VAL A 860 -45.73 25.71 21.61
C VAL A 860 -44.36 25.25 22.17
N PRO A 861 -43.24 26.02 22.03
CA PRO A 861 -41.94 25.60 22.56
C PRO A 861 -41.90 25.37 24.08
N LEU A 862 -42.68 26.12 24.86
CA LEU A 862 -42.80 25.94 26.31
C LEU A 862 -43.42 24.59 26.65
N HIS A 863 -44.53 24.25 26.01
CA HIS A 863 -45.24 22.99 26.23
C HIS A 863 -44.44 21.78 25.72
N LEU A 864 -43.68 21.93 24.62
CA LEU A 864 -42.75 20.90 24.14
C LEU A 864 -41.60 20.67 25.14
N ALA A 865 -41.04 21.73 25.73
CA ALA A 865 -40.02 21.61 26.75
C ALA A 865 -40.55 20.88 28.01
N ARG A 866 -41.81 21.14 28.38
CA ARG A 866 -42.50 20.41 29.46
C ARG A 866 -42.74 18.94 29.09
N LEU A 867 -43.14 18.64 27.86
CA LEU A 867 -43.28 17.26 27.37
C LEU A 867 -41.94 16.51 27.49
N GLN A 868 -40.84 17.09 27.02
CA GLN A 868 -39.50 16.50 27.14
C GLN A 868 -39.09 16.26 28.60
N GLN A 869 -39.45 17.16 29.50
CA GLN A 869 -39.21 17.00 30.93
C GLN A 869 -39.99 15.79 31.50
N LEU A 870 -41.29 15.70 31.20
CA LEU A 870 -42.14 14.59 31.65
C LEU A 870 -41.66 13.24 31.08
N GLU A 871 -41.22 13.21 29.82
CA GLU A 871 -40.62 12.01 29.20
C GLU A 871 -39.28 11.62 29.85
N ASN A 872 -38.47 12.59 30.27
CA ASN A 872 -37.22 12.32 30.99
C ASN A 872 -37.50 11.74 32.39
N GLN A 873 -38.53 12.24 33.09
CA GLN A 873 -38.98 11.68 34.36
C GLN A 873 -39.50 10.24 34.17
N LEU A 874 -40.27 9.98 33.10
CA LEU A 874 -40.78 8.65 32.77
C LEU A 874 -39.66 7.61 32.63
N LYS A 875 -38.51 7.99 32.05
CA LYS A 875 -37.34 7.10 31.89
C LYS A 875 -36.70 6.68 33.22
N GLN A 876 -36.91 7.43 34.31
CA GLN A 876 -36.31 7.19 35.63
C GLN A 876 -37.21 6.36 36.56
N LEU A 877 -38.47 6.10 36.19
CA LEU A 877 -39.45 5.39 37.01
C LEU A 877 -39.35 3.85 36.89
N THR A 878 -39.67 3.15 37.99
CA THR A 878 -39.83 1.68 38.03
C THR A 878 -41.18 1.24 37.42
N ASN A 879 -41.30 -0.03 37.01
CA ASN A 879 -42.42 -0.52 36.20
C ASN A 879 -43.82 -0.32 36.81
N GLU A 880 -43.97 -0.30 38.14
CA GLU A 880 -45.28 -0.21 38.81
C GLU A 880 -45.96 1.16 38.69
N LYS A 881 -45.20 2.25 38.47
CA LYS A 881 -45.74 3.62 38.34
C LYS A 881 -45.68 4.19 36.91
N LYS A 882 -45.24 3.38 35.94
CA LYS A 882 -45.06 3.84 34.55
C LYS A 882 -46.38 4.13 33.86
N ASP A 883 -47.37 3.25 33.98
CA ASP A 883 -48.65 3.42 33.27
C ASP A 883 -49.43 4.66 33.75
N GLU A 884 -49.40 4.95 35.06
CA GLU A 884 -50.00 6.18 35.61
C GLU A 884 -49.37 7.43 35.02
N LYS A 885 -48.04 7.47 34.95
CA LYS A 885 -47.30 8.61 34.37
C LYS A 885 -47.48 8.70 32.85
N ILE A 886 -47.53 7.58 32.14
CA ILE A 886 -47.83 7.55 30.71
C ILE A 886 -49.21 8.15 30.44
N ASN A 887 -50.22 7.76 31.20
CA ASN A 887 -51.58 8.31 31.06
C ASN A 887 -51.65 9.81 31.38
N GLU A 888 -50.89 10.30 32.38
CA GLU A 888 -50.75 11.73 32.65
C GLU A 888 -50.16 12.49 31.45
N ILE A 889 -49.12 11.94 30.82
CA ILE A 889 -48.46 12.56 29.66
C ILE A 889 -49.38 12.52 28.43
N ILE A 890 -50.07 11.40 28.17
CA ILE A 890 -51.05 11.29 27.09
C ILE A 890 -52.14 12.34 27.24
N LYS A 891 -52.67 12.49 28.46
CA LYS A 891 -53.69 13.51 28.77
C LYS A 891 -53.16 14.93 28.53
N PHE A 892 -51.94 15.23 28.96
CA PHE A 892 -51.29 16.51 28.68
C PHE A 892 -51.15 16.77 27.17
N ILE A 893 -50.77 15.75 26.39
CA ILE A 893 -50.66 15.89 24.93
C ILE A 893 -52.03 16.17 24.30
N GLN A 894 -53.06 15.41 24.68
CA GLN A 894 -54.41 15.50 24.10
C GLN A 894 -55.13 16.79 24.50
N ASP A 895 -55.12 17.14 25.79
CA ASP A 895 -55.92 18.24 26.34
C ASP A 895 -55.24 19.61 26.14
N LYS A 896 -53.92 19.66 25.93
CA LYS A 896 -53.18 20.94 25.80
C LYS A 896 -52.35 21.09 24.53
N LEU A 897 -51.55 20.09 24.14
CA LEU A 897 -50.63 20.28 23.00
C LEU A 897 -51.34 20.19 21.65
N LEU A 898 -52.21 19.20 21.46
CA LEU A 898 -52.91 19.00 20.19
C LEU A 898 -53.93 20.09 19.89
N THR A 899 -54.51 20.73 20.91
CA THR A 899 -55.44 21.86 20.76
C THR A 899 -54.77 23.13 20.20
N LEU A 900 -53.43 23.22 20.23
CA LEU A 900 -52.67 24.35 19.71
C LEU A 900 -52.41 24.30 18.20
N PHE A 901 -52.79 23.20 17.54
CA PHE A 901 -52.54 23.00 16.10
C PHE A 901 -53.84 22.82 15.33
N ASP A 902 -53.87 23.42 14.13
CA ASP A 902 -54.92 23.20 13.12
C ASP A 902 -54.31 22.43 11.93
N GLU A 903 -54.69 21.15 11.81
CA GLU A 903 -54.19 20.24 10.77
C GLU A 903 -54.54 20.74 9.36
N ASP A 904 -55.75 21.27 9.17
CA ASP A 904 -56.26 21.71 7.87
C ASP A 904 -55.50 22.94 7.36
N LEU A 905 -55.13 23.87 8.25
CA LEU A 905 -54.32 25.03 7.89
C LEU A 905 -52.91 24.64 7.46
N ILE A 906 -52.29 23.67 8.13
CA ILE A 906 -50.94 23.18 7.77
C ILE A 906 -50.99 22.46 6.41
N LEU A 907 -51.98 21.58 6.19
CA LEU A 907 -52.11 20.84 4.94
C LEU A 907 -52.45 21.75 3.74
N LYS A 908 -53.35 22.73 3.93
CA LYS A 908 -53.69 23.72 2.89
C LYS A 908 -52.46 24.55 2.47
N PHE A 909 -51.63 24.96 3.42
CA PHE A 909 -50.41 25.73 3.14
C PHE A 909 -49.40 24.93 2.29
N PHE A 910 -49.15 23.66 2.61
CA PHE A 910 -48.22 22.82 1.84
C PHE A 910 -48.83 22.23 0.55
N GLY A 911 -50.15 22.23 0.39
CA GLY A 911 -50.85 21.82 -0.83
C GLY A 911 -50.88 22.88 -1.93
N GLN A 912 -50.64 24.15 -1.60
CA GLN A 912 -50.55 25.24 -2.59
C GLN A 912 -49.14 25.28 -3.22
N LYS A 913 -49.06 25.28 -4.55
CA LYS A 913 -47.81 25.61 -5.27
C LYS A 913 -47.53 27.10 -5.08
N ASN A 914 -46.67 27.45 -4.13
CA ASN A 914 -46.27 28.85 -3.94
C ASN A 914 -45.67 29.43 -5.23
N SER A 915 -46.34 30.42 -5.81
CA SER A 915 -45.87 31.21 -6.95
C SER A 915 -44.74 32.16 -6.52
N SER A 916 -43.58 32.04 -7.18
CA SER A 916 -42.49 33.04 -7.27
C SER A 916 -42.17 33.85 -6.00
N SER A 917 -41.29 33.33 -5.14
CA SER A 917 -40.85 34.01 -3.91
C SER A 917 -39.66 34.95 -4.13
N THR A 918 -39.89 36.27 -4.06
CA THR A 918 -38.83 37.27 -3.76
C THR A 918 -39.08 38.05 -2.46
N ASP A 919 -40.20 37.84 -1.78
CA ASP A 919 -40.50 38.53 -0.51
C ASP A 919 -39.94 37.79 0.72
N LYS A 920 -39.19 38.52 1.56
CA LYS A 920 -38.64 38.05 2.84
C LYS A 920 -39.74 37.59 3.82
N GLU A 921 -40.93 38.18 3.79
CA GLU A 921 -42.07 37.78 4.63
C GLU A 921 -42.60 36.39 4.29
N ASN A 922 -42.71 36.05 3.01
CA ASN A 922 -43.16 34.72 2.58
C ASN A 922 -42.16 33.61 2.97
N GLN A 923 -40.86 33.92 3.03
CA GLN A 923 -39.86 32.98 3.55
C GLN A 923 -40.00 32.77 5.06
N LEU A 924 -40.24 33.84 5.83
CA LEU A 924 -40.43 33.77 7.28
C LEU A 924 -41.68 32.94 7.65
N ILE A 925 -42.81 33.19 6.98
CA ILE A 925 -44.06 32.43 7.17
C ILE A 925 -43.85 30.96 6.82
N LYS A 926 -43.14 30.67 5.72
CA LYS A 926 -42.80 29.28 5.35
C LYS A 926 -41.96 28.59 6.42
N THR A 927 -40.93 29.25 6.95
CA THR A 927 -40.14 28.69 8.06
C THR A 927 -40.95 28.48 9.33
N ASP A 928 -41.91 29.34 9.66
CA ASP A 928 -42.80 29.16 10.83
C ASP A 928 -43.74 27.96 10.61
N MET A 929 -44.38 27.86 9.45
CA MET A 929 -45.26 26.74 9.12
C MET A 929 -44.50 25.40 9.03
N GLU A 930 -43.26 25.39 8.55
CA GLU A 930 -42.38 24.21 8.60
C GLU A 930 -42.04 23.80 10.04
N LYS A 931 -41.78 24.76 10.94
CA LYS A 931 -41.57 24.49 12.37
C LYS A 931 -42.82 23.92 13.02
N ARG A 932 -44.00 24.53 12.81
CA ARG A 932 -45.28 24.04 13.34
C ARG A 932 -45.60 22.63 12.84
N ARG A 933 -45.39 22.34 11.56
CA ARG A 933 -45.53 20.99 11.00
C ARG A 933 -44.60 19.99 11.68
N ASN A 934 -43.34 20.35 11.89
CA ASN A 934 -42.38 19.48 12.57
C ASN A 934 -42.77 19.21 14.03
N TRP A 935 -43.19 20.24 14.78
CA TRP A 935 -43.68 20.07 16.15
C TRP A 935 -44.90 19.16 16.21
N PHE A 936 -45.86 19.34 15.30
CA PHE A 936 -47.04 18.48 15.18
C PHE A 936 -46.64 17.01 14.95
N ILE A 937 -45.72 16.76 14.02
CA ILE A 937 -45.19 15.41 13.76
C ILE A 937 -44.53 14.83 15.02
N ASP A 938 -43.64 15.58 15.67
CA ASP A 938 -42.88 15.10 16.83
C ASP A 938 -43.82 14.79 18.03
N ILE A 939 -44.92 15.54 18.21
CA ILE A 939 -45.94 15.30 19.24
C ILE A 939 -46.69 13.99 18.96
N TYR A 940 -47.18 13.78 17.73
CA TYR A 940 -47.90 12.54 17.37
C TYR A 940 -47.00 11.31 17.43
N ILE A 941 -45.70 11.44 17.09
CA ILE A 941 -44.71 10.37 17.27
C ILE A 941 -44.58 10.00 18.75
N SER A 942 -44.44 11.01 19.61
CA SER A 942 -44.30 10.82 21.06
C SER A 942 -45.55 10.17 21.66
N LEU A 943 -46.74 10.65 21.28
CA LEU A 943 -48.02 10.06 21.64
C LEU A 943 -48.13 8.58 21.22
N GLY A 944 -47.76 8.26 19.98
CA GLY A 944 -47.78 6.89 19.47
C GLY A 944 -46.81 5.96 20.20
N ILE A 945 -45.61 6.45 20.59
CA ILE A 945 -44.63 5.67 21.35
C ILE A 945 -45.17 5.39 22.76
N LEU A 946 -45.73 6.40 23.44
CA LEU A 946 -46.32 6.26 24.77
C LEU A 946 -47.47 5.25 24.80
N LEU A 947 -48.35 5.29 23.79
CA LEU A 947 -49.44 4.31 23.65
C LEU A 947 -48.94 2.87 23.43
N CYS A 948 -47.78 2.70 22.77
CA CYS A 948 -47.17 1.38 22.60
C CYS A 948 -46.51 0.84 23.87
N ASP A 949 -46.17 1.71 24.84
CA ASP A 949 -45.47 1.37 26.08
C ASP A 949 -46.43 1.03 27.25
N LEU A 950 -47.74 1.19 27.06
CA LEU A 950 -48.76 0.79 28.04
C LEU A 950 -48.82 -0.74 28.21
N SER A 951 -48.97 -1.21 29.45
CA SER A 951 -49.01 -2.64 29.78
C SER A 951 -50.28 -3.38 29.29
N ASN A 952 -51.43 -2.69 29.26
CA ASN A 952 -52.73 -3.23 28.84
C ASN A 952 -53.21 -2.55 27.55
N ILE A 953 -53.02 -3.20 26.41
CA ILE A 953 -53.45 -2.71 25.10
C ILE A 953 -54.79 -3.34 24.74
N ASN A 954 -55.85 -2.53 24.66
CA ASN A 954 -57.19 -2.92 24.24
C ASN A 954 -57.41 -2.64 22.72
N ASP A 955 -58.52 -3.11 22.15
CA ASP A 955 -58.83 -2.91 20.72
C ASP A 955 -58.99 -1.41 20.36
N GLU A 956 -59.43 -0.59 21.31
CA GLU A 956 -59.55 0.86 21.16
C GLU A 956 -58.19 1.55 20.99
N THR A 957 -57.19 1.22 21.83
CA THR A 957 -55.82 1.74 21.67
C THR A 957 -55.16 1.28 20.38
N SER A 958 -55.41 0.05 19.94
CA SER A 958 -54.96 -0.43 18.62
C SER A 958 -55.57 0.37 17.46
N THR A 959 -56.85 0.70 17.55
CA THR A 959 -57.56 1.50 16.54
C THR A 959 -57.06 2.95 16.52
N TYR A 960 -56.81 3.52 17.70
CA TYR A 960 -56.27 4.86 17.84
C TYR A 960 -54.84 4.97 17.27
N LEU A 961 -53.97 3.99 17.53
CA LEU A 961 -52.63 3.90 16.93
C LEU A 961 -52.67 3.87 15.39
N LEU A 962 -53.60 3.11 14.80
CA LEU A 962 -53.79 3.08 13.33
C LEU A 962 -54.20 4.46 12.78
N ASN A 963 -55.04 5.20 13.51
CA ASN A 963 -55.41 6.56 13.12
C ASN A 963 -54.23 7.53 13.22
N ILE A 964 -53.37 7.40 14.24
CA ILE A 964 -52.13 8.19 14.35
C ILE A 964 -51.23 7.98 13.13
N PHE A 965 -51.03 6.73 12.69
CA PHE A 965 -50.26 6.46 11.46
C PHE A 965 -50.88 7.09 10.22
N LYS A 966 -52.21 7.07 10.07
CA LYS A 966 -52.90 7.73 8.95
C LYS A 966 -52.71 9.25 8.98
N ILE A 967 -52.74 9.87 10.16
CA ILE A 967 -52.49 11.31 10.31
C ILE A 967 -51.04 11.62 9.94
N LEU A 968 -50.07 10.90 10.49
CA LEU A 968 -48.65 11.09 10.19
C LEU A 968 -48.33 10.92 8.70
N GLN A 969 -48.94 9.94 8.02
CA GLN A 969 -48.77 9.69 6.59
C GLN A 969 -49.17 10.90 5.71
N LYS A 970 -50.06 11.79 6.19
CA LYS A 970 -50.42 13.02 5.46
C LYS A 970 -49.30 14.07 5.48
N HIS A 971 -48.39 14.02 6.46
CA HIS A 971 -47.39 15.07 6.70
C HIS A 971 -45.94 14.62 6.46
N ILE A 972 -45.65 13.32 6.60
CA ILE A 972 -44.31 12.75 6.47
C ILE A 972 -44.36 11.39 5.77
N ASP A 973 -43.32 11.05 5.00
CA ASP A 973 -43.21 9.73 4.36
C ASP A 973 -43.10 8.64 5.44
N ILE A 974 -43.82 7.53 5.25
CA ILE A 974 -43.79 6.36 6.14
C ILE A 974 -42.37 5.83 6.35
N ASN A 975 -41.48 6.01 5.37
CA ASN A 975 -40.10 5.54 5.42
C ASN A 975 -39.10 6.54 6.02
N ASP A 976 -39.56 7.71 6.47
CA ASP A 976 -38.72 8.74 7.07
C ASP A 976 -38.07 8.26 8.37
N GLY A 977 -36.80 8.61 8.58
CA GLY A 977 -36.02 8.24 9.75
C GLY A 977 -36.68 8.65 11.08
N LYS A 978 -37.42 9.76 11.11
CA LYS A 978 -38.13 10.24 12.32
C LYS A 978 -39.16 9.22 12.84
N LEU A 979 -39.83 8.47 11.96
CA LEU A 979 -40.85 7.48 12.34
C LEU A 979 -40.26 6.14 12.82
N SER A 980 -38.95 5.93 12.66
CA SER A 980 -38.33 4.61 12.86
C SER A 980 -38.56 4.04 14.27
N ASN A 981 -38.49 4.89 15.31
CA ASN A 981 -38.68 4.43 16.69
C ASN A 981 -40.15 4.07 16.99
N LEU A 982 -41.11 4.85 16.46
CA LEU A 982 -42.53 4.54 16.55
C LEU A 982 -42.85 3.23 15.81
N HIS A 983 -42.34 3.05 14.58
CA HIS A 983 -42.47 1.80 13.84
C HIS A 983 -41.83 0.63 14.57
N TYR A 984 -40.67 0.81 15.20
CA TYR A 984 -40.01 -0.23 16.00
C TYR A 984 -40.92 -0.71 17.15
N LYS A 985 -41.42 0.21 17.97
CA LYS A 985 -42.31 -0.10 19.12
C LYS A 985 -43.62 -0.74 18.66
N TYR A 986 -44.28 -0.18 17.66
CA TYR A 986 -45.54 -0.70 17.12
C TYR A 986 -45.40 -2.11 16.56
N ASN A 987 -44.37 -2.38 15.74
CA ASN A 987 -44.18 -3.70 15.14
C ASN A 987 -43.71 -4.73 16.20
N LEU A 988 -42.99 -4.31 17.24
CA LEU A 988 -42.64 -5.17 18.36
C LEU A 988 -43.89 -5.59 19.15
N MET A 989 -44.79 -4.64 19.42
CA MET A 989 -46.08 -4.90 20.05
C MET A 989 -46.94 -5.87 19.22
N LYS A 990 -47.01 -5.69 17.90
CA LYS A 990 -47.69 -6.62 16.97
C LYS A 990 -46.91 -7.92 16.71
N LYS A 991 -45.79 -8.17 17.38
CA LYS A 991 -44.90 -9.34 17.19
C LYS A 991 -44.47 -9.55 15.72
N SER A 992 -44.40 -8.49 14.94
CA SER A 992 -43.98 -8.50 13.53
C SER A 992 -42.46 -8.42 13.43
N TYR A 993 -41.78 -9.44 13.96
CA TYR A 993 -40.33 -9.44 14.19
C TYR A 993 -39.50 -9.19 12.93
N GLY A 994 -39.94 -9.64 11.74
CA GLY A 994 -39.22 -9.36 10.48
C GLY A 994 -39.17 -7.87 10.11
N ARG A 995 -40.21 -7.09 10.44
CA ARG A 995 -40.21 -5.63 10.24
C ARG A 995 -39.34 -4.94 11.28
N VAL A 996 -39.42 -5.39 12.54
CA VAL A 996 -38.54 -4.92 13.62
C VAL A 996 -37.08 -5.12 13.24
N TRP A 997 -36.73 -6.30 12.72
CA TRP A 997 -35.40 -6.62 12.23
C TRP A 997 -34.92 -5.64 11.16
N LYS A 998 -35.73 -5.41 10.12
CA LYS A 998 -35.40 -4.46 9.04
C LYS A 998 -35.19 -3.03 9.54
N ILE A 999 -36.01 -2.58 10.50
CA ILE A 999 -35.90 -1.24 11.10
C ILE A 999 -34.61 -1.12 11.91
N LEU A 1000 -34.29 -2.13 12.74
CA LEU A 1000 -33.06 -2.14 13.54
C LEU A 1000 -31.81 -2.09 12.65
N LEU A 1001 -31.77 -2.85 11.55
CA LEU A 1001 -30.66 -2.81 10.59
C LEU A 1001 -30.50 -1.42 9.96
N LYS A 1002 -31.60 -0.81 9.49
CA LYS A 1002 -31.57 0.55 8.94
C LYS A 1002 -31.07 1.58 9.97
N GLN A 1003 -31.47 1.44 11.24
CA GLN A 1003 -30.98 2.31 12.31
C GLN A 1003 -29.48 2.11 12.58
N ILE A 1004 -28.98 0.88 12.53
CA ILE A 1004 -27.53 0.62 12.67
C ILE A 1004 -26.74 1.30 11.54
N GLU A 1005 -27.27 1.32 10.32
CA GLU A 1005 -26.65 2.00 9.16
C GLU A 1005 -26.69 3.54 9.27
N GLU A 1006 -27.78 4.12 9.78
CA GLU A 1006 -27.98 5.57 9.81
C GLU A 1006 -27.40 6.28 11.05
N LYS A 1007 -27.27 5.57 12.17
CA LYS A 1007 -26.89 6.15 13.45
C LYS A 1007 -25.37 6.24 13.61
N SER A 1008 -24.93 7.24 14.37
CA SER A 1008 -23.52 7.38 14.76
C SER A 1008 -23.04 6.14 15.51
N SER A 1009 -21.79 5.77 15.30
CA SER A 1009 -21.09 4.65 15.96
C SER A 1009 -21.38 4.51 17.46
N SER A 1010 -21.41 5.62 18.22
CA SER A 1010 -21.70 5.62 19.67
C SER A 1010 -23.07 5.07 20.06
N GLN A 1011 -24.06 5.12 19.16
CA GLN A 1011 -25.43 4.63 19.39
C GLN A 1011 -25.63 3.22 18.82
N GLN A 1012 -24.77 2.75 17.92
CA GLN A 1012 -24.94 1.46 17.24
C GLN A 1012 -24.95 0.28 18.22
N GLN A 1013 -24.19 0.35 19.31
CA GLN A 1013 -24.14 -0.71 20.32
C GLN A 1013 -25.50 -0.98 20.96
N GLU A 1014 -26.28 0.08 21.23
CA GLU A 1014 -27.63 -0.05 21.79
C GLU A 1014 -28.55 -0.82 20.82
N TYR A 1015 -28.46 -0.53 19.52
CA TYR A 1015 -29.28 -1.19 18.51
C TYR A 1015 -28.81 -2.61 18.21
N ASP A 1016 -27.51 -2.89 18.22
CA ASP A 1016 -26.96 -4.26 18.14
C ASP A 1016 -27.40 -5.11 19.34
N ASN A 1017 -27.53 -4.52 20.54
CA ASN A 1017 -28.09 -5.19 21.72
C ASN A 1017 -29.59 -5.44 21.58
N LYS A 1018 -30.37 -4.48 21.06
CA LYS A 1018 -31.80 -4.69 20.74
C LYS A 1018 -32.00 -5.79 19.68
N LEU A 1019 -31.09 -5.88 18.72
CA LEU A 1019 -31.08 -6.93 17.71
C LEU A 1019 -30.81 -8.31 18.33
N LEU A 1020 -29.88 -8.39 19.28
CA LEU A 1020 -29.62 -9.60 20.06
C LEU A 1020 -30.88 -10.03 20.85
N GLN A 1021 -31.54 -9.10 21.54
CA GLN A 1021 -32.79 -9.36 22.26
C GLN A 1021 -33.91 -9.86 21.32
N LEU A 1022 -34.00 -9.31 20.10
CA LEU A 1022 -34.93 -9.79 19.08
C LEU A 1022 -34.62 -11.24 18.68
N TYR A 1023 -33.35 -11.59 18.45
CA TYR A 1023 -32.96 -12.96 18.13
C TYR A 1023 -33.21 -13.94 19.27
N GLN A 1024 -33.06 -13.50 20.52
CA GLN A 1024 -33.45 -14.26 21.71
C GLN A 1024 -34.96 -14.49 21.77
N ALA A 1025 -35.77 -13.46 21.53
CA ALA A 1025 -37.23 -13.57 21.47
C ALA A 1025 -37.72 -14.52 20.36
N MET A 1026 -36.99 -14.58 19.24
CA MET A 1026 -37.26 -15.51 18.14
C MET A 1026 -36.61 -16.90 18.31
N ASN A 1027 -35.85 -17.13 19.38
CA ASN A 1027 -35.10 -18.38 19.65
C ASN A 1027 -34.13 -18.81 18.52
N MET A 1028 -33.49 -17.84 17.84
CA MET A 1028 -32.59 -18.11 16.71
C MET A 1028 -31.14 -18.33 17.17
N LYS A 1029 -30.85 -19.50 17.75
CA LYS A 1029 -29.54 -19.82 18.39
C LYS A 1029 -28.29 -19.47 17.56
N TYR A 1030 -28.29 -19.78 16.26
CA TYR A 1030 -27.17 -19.45 15.37
C TYR A 1030 -26.92 -17.94 15.27
N LEU A 1031 -27.99 -17.15 15.11
CA LEU A 1031 -27.89 -15.68 15.01
C LEU A 1031 -27.52 -15.05 16.34
N ILE A 1032 -27.99 -15.60 17.46
CA ILE A 1032 -27.58 -15.17 18.80
C ILE A 1032 -26.06 -15.33 18.95
N ALA A 1033 -25.53 -16.53 18.70
CA ALA A 1033 -24.10 -16.80 18.80
C ALA A 1033 -23.26 -15.98 17.80
N TYR A 1034 -23.80 -15.68 16.61
CA TYR A 1034 -23.15 -14.77 15.66
C TYR A 1034 -23.12 -13.33 16.19
N GLN A 1035 -24.25 -12.81 16.66
CA GLN A 1035 -24.39 -11.44 17.13
C GLN A 1035 -23.56 -11.18 18.40
N GLU A 1036 -23.50 -12.13 19.33
CA GLU A 1036 -22.64 -12.03 20.52
C GLU A 1036 -21.16 -11.90 20.14
N ARG A 1037 -20.68 -12.70 19.18
CA ARG A 1037 -19.31 -12.59 18.67
C ARG A 1037 -19.09 -11.28 17.92
N LEU A 1038 -20.08 -10.83 17.15
CA LEU A 1038 -20.00 -9.58 16.40
C LEU A 1038 -19.89 -8.37 17.32
N ILE A 1039 -20.66 -8.32 18.40
CA ILE A 1039 -20.61 -7.21 19.39
C ILE A 1039 -19.23 -7.12 20.01
N ILE A 1040 -18.60 -8.25 20.38
CA ILE A 1040 -17.23 -8.25 20.93
C ILE A 1040 -16.23 -7.68 19.92
N ALA A 1041 -16.38 -8.02 18.63
CA ALA A 1041 -15.49 -7.54 17.58
C ALA A 1041 -15.72 -6.07 17.19
N LYS A 1042 -16.98 -5.61 17.21
CA LYS A 1042 -17.38 -4.22 16.87
C LYS A 1042 -17.05 -3.21 17.96
N TYR A 1043 -17.10 -3.61 19.24
CA TYR A 1043 -16.97 -2.69 20.37
C TYR A 1043 -15.81 -3.09 21.30
N PRO A 1044 -14.56 -3.14 20.80
CA PRO A 1044 -13.42 -3.48 21.64
C PRO A 1044 -13.09 -2.36 22.63
N SER A 1045 -12.62 -2.70 23.83
CA SER A 1045 -12.23 -1.73 24.85
C SER A 1045 -11.02 -0.87 24.44
N THR A 1046 -10.12 -1.46 23.67
CA THR A 1046 -8.85 -0.87 23.23
C THR A 1046 -8.63 -1.10 21.75
N TYR A 1047 -7.88 -0.22 21.11
CA TYR A 1047 -7.42 -0.43 19.74
C TYR A 1047 -6.55 -1.69 19.64
N LEU A 1048 -6.58 -2.33 18.48
CA LEU A 1048 -5.65 -3.39 18.13
C LEU A 1048 -4.19 -2.88 18.24
N LEU A 1049 -3.30 -3.72 18.77
CA LEU A 1049 -1.89 -3.38 18.92
C LEU A 1049 -1.12 -3.49 17.59
N PHE A 1050 0.00 -2.79 17.51
CA PHE A 1050 0.92 -2.82 16.36
C PHE A 1050 1.84 -4.05 16.35
#